data_AF-A0A9X2JGK7-F1
#
_entry.id   AF-A0A9X2JGK7-F1
#
_cell.length_a   1.000
_cell.length_b   1.000
_cell.length_c   1.000
_cell.angle_alpha   90.00
_cell.angle_beta   90.00
_cell.angle_gamma   90.00
#
_symmetry.space_group_name_H-M   'P 1'
#
loop_
_entity.id
_entity.type
_entity.pdbx_description
1 polymer ?
#
loop_
_entity_poly.entity_id
_entity_poly.type
_entity_poly.pdbx_seq_one_letter_code
_entity_poly.pdbx_strand_id
1 'polypeptide(L)'
;MFPRSIRAARYWCAATLLVLSCWAGCADLLACTTAVISGRATVDGRPILWKNRDCADKPRNEVALLSEGRYRAVAVADAGKRAAAWMGVNEAGLCIENSLSRDLLQGPKPRKGPGNGGFIKQALLTCAKVEDVQRLLEATNKTGRKTRGNFGVIDAAGGAVMFEVGARTYKMFDANDAQIAPDGYIVRTNFATTAHDLPACPAVESVGALTAGKRYVRASELLASCGAGKLDTQTVVQRFTRDLMDDTGAAVPGSLNSDASEMPPAICNRTSISHNKTVSAAVFHGVRPGEDPRLTTMWVMLGDPKLSIAVPCFPTQSVVADPLEGAKGAELCELPRTLYDINRARQPGQIRTQGLADVWQDVLPLEAKHLQRVSAAREEWADSQVDDSQVDALHSELADACYQAMLAEIEQAKLTATEGKLVAYDNAAKSDLARVAIYDHSDGSANGPKNLLRILTQKSGFAAERVTPEQIRSGVLKRFDVLIMPGGSASSQSSHLQDAGLSRVREFVQAGGGYVGICAGSYLATTHYSWSLGILNARVWDRTHWDRGTGTVHLGLTQSGQEALTHPNPAAEVHYAQGPLLVRGLDAELPAYEVLASYQSGIGKRGAVAEVMPHTHAIVRSMHGEGRVICYSPHPEKLDGPNHLIAAGVRWASGTGVQAGGE
;
A
#
# COMPACT_ATOMS: atom_id res chain seq x y z
N MET A 1 62.81 40.19 18.70
CA MET A 1 63.59 39.29 19.57
C MET A 1 63.40 37.87 19.03
N PHE A 2 64.43 37.32 18.37
CA PHE A 2 64.46 35.91 17.93
C PHE A 2 64.64 34.99 19.17
N PRO A 3 64.19 33.73 19.11
CA PRO A 3 65.14 32.69 18.69
C PRO A 3 64.58 31.64 17.73
N ARG A 4 65.49 31.16 16.88
CA ARG A 4 65.42 29.94 16.06
C ARG A 4 66.16 28.81 16.80
N SER A 5 65.67 27.57 16.70
CA SER A 5 66.48 26.34 16.52
C SER A 5 65.57 25.29 15.86
N ILE A 6 65.71 25.00 14.56
CA ILE A 6 66.61 24.09 13.83
C ILE A 6 66.21 22.60 13.93
N ARG A 7 65.63 22.10 12.80
CA ARG A 7 65.86 20.86 12.00
C ARG A 7 65.91 19.50 12.74
N ALA A 8 65.47 18.37 12.21
CA ALA A 8 64.74 17.93 11.02
C ALA A 8 64.62 16.39 11.12
N ALA A 9 63.51 15.77 10.68
CA ALA A 9 63.55 14.49 9.96
C ALA A 9 62.15 14.09 9.46
N ARG A 10 62.10 13.88 8.15
CA ARG A 10 61.03 13.35 7.30
C ARG A 10 60.44 12.04 7.82
N TYR A 11 59.11 11.90 7.79
CA TYR A 11 58.44 10.77 7.14
C TYR A 11 57.12 11.25 6.53
N TRP A 12 57.03 11.06 5.22
CA TRP A 12 55.82 11.14 4.43
C TRP A 12 54.89 9.98 4.82
N CYS A 13 53.62 10.27 5.06
CA CYS A 13 52.51 9.40 4.67
C CYS A 13 51.26 10.27 4.53
N ALA A 14 50.98 10.65 3.29
CA ALA A 14 49.70 11.23 2.91
C ALA A 14 48.62 10.16 3.06
N ALA A 15 47.62 10.43 3.88
CA ALA A 15 46.37 9.69 3.91
C ALA A 15 45.21 10.70 4.04
N THR A 16 45.13 11.62 3.08
CA THR A 16 43.89 12.34 2.82
C THR A 16 42.96 11.35 2.12
N LEU A 17 42.16 10.64 2.92
CA LEU A 17 41.05 9.83 2.42
C LEU A 17 40.06 10.76 1.73
N LEU A 18 40.25 10.92 0.42
CA LEU A 18 39.21 11.29 -0.53
C LEU A 18 38.11 10.23 -0.37
N VAL A 19 37.12 10.51 0.46
CA VAL A 19 35.81 9.90 0.34
C VAL A 19 35.22 10.45 -0.95
N LEU A 20 35.62 9.86 -2.08
CA LEU A 20 34.78 9.78 -3.26
C LEU A 20 33.57 8.97 -2.82
N SER A 21 32.60 9.66 -2.22
CA SER A 21 31.27 9.16 -2.12
C SER A 21 30.80 8.98 -3.56
N CYS A 22 30.94 7.75 -4.07
CA CYS A 22 30.17 7.26 -5.19
C CYS A 22 28.71 7.40 -4.78
N TRP A 23 28.15 8.58 -5.00
CA TRP A 23 26.73 8.75 -5.26
C TRP A 23 26.47 8.10 -6.62
N ALA A 24 26.52 6.76 -6.64
CA ALA A 24 25.63 6.00 -7.49
C ALA A 24 24.24 6.17 -6.88
N GLY A 25 23.68 7.39 -7.04
CA GLY A 25 22.27 7.61 -6.82
C GLY A 25 21.55 6.67 -7.76
N CYS A 26 20.98 5.60 -7.20
CA CYS A 26 20.04 4.75 -7.90
C CYS A 26 18.82 5.63 -8.22
N ALA A 27 18.90 6.31 -9.35
CA ALA A 27 17.80 7.03 -9.93
C ALA A 27 16.82 6.00 -10.50
N ASP A 28 16.06 5.34 -9.64
CA ASP A 28 14.89 4.52 -10.00
C ASP A 28 13.78 5.46 -10.50
N LEU A 29 14.01 6.04 -11.68
CA LEU A 29 13.21 7.11 -12.27
C LEU A 29 12.50 6.60 -13.54
N LEU A 30 11.22 6.26 -13.33
CA LEU A 30 10.12 6.03 -14.28
C LEU A 30 9.97 4.57 -14.74
N ALA A 31 8.78 4.01 -14.49
CA ALA A 31 8.45 2.59 -14.63
C ALA A 31 7.15 2.33 -15.44
N CYS A 32 6.88 3.06 -16.54
CA CYS A 32 5.65 2.85 -17.32
C CYS A 32 5.54 1.46 -17.99
N THR A 33 4.31 0.96 -18.13
CA THR A 33 3.95 -0.23 -18.93
C THR A 33 2.94 0.18 -20.01
N THR A 34 3.11 -0.31 -21.24
CA THR A 34 2.18 -0.07 -22.35
C THR A 34 2.01 -1.30 -23.24
N ALA A 35 0.85 -1.42 -23.88
CA ALA A 35 0.61 -2.35 -24.97
C ALA A 35 -0.21 -1.70 -26.10
N VAL A 36 0.15 -2.03 -27.33
CA VAL A 36 -0.65 -1.79 -28.54
C VAL A 36 -1.29 -3.12 -28.93
N ILE A 37 -2.61 -3.15 -29.05
CA ILE A 37 -3.37 -4.36 -29.33
C ILE A 37 -4.19 -4.15 -30.60
N SER A 38 -3.93 -4.97 -31.61
CA SER A 38 -4.66 -5.02 -32.87
C SER A 38 -6.08 -5.53 -32.66
N GLY A 39 -7.02 -5.08 -33.48
CA GLY A 39 -8.38 -5.61 -33.54
C GLY A 39 -8.44 -7.12 -33.78
N ARG A 40 -7.38 -7.76 -34.30
CA ARG A 40 -7.33 -9.22 -34.44
C ARG A 40 -7.39 -9.97 -33.09
N ALA A 41 -6.92 -9.33 -32.03
CA ALA A 41 -6.79 -9.93 -30.70
C ALA A 41 -8.03 -9.66 -29.84
N THR A 42 -8.91 -8.76 -30.28
CA THR A 42 -10.05 -8.28 -29.49
C THR A 42 -11.36 -8.89 -29.94
N VAL A 43 -12.31 -8.99 -28.99
CA VAL A 43 -13.62 -9.63 -29.21
C VAL A 43 -14.49 -8.92 -30.25
N ASP A 44 -14.30 -7.62 -30.45
CA ASP A 44 -15.15 -6.77 -31.30
C ASP A 44 -14.44 -6.22 -32.54
N GLY A 45 -13.20 -6.67 -32.78
CA GLY A 45 -12.38 -6.25 -33.90
C GLY A 45 -11.79 -4.84 -33.77
N ARG A 46 -11.95 -4.16 -32.62
CA ARG A 46 -11.46 -2.79 -32.42
C ARG A 46 -10.10 -2.80 -31.73
N PRO A 47 -9.15 -1.93 -32.15
CA PRO A 47 -7.85 -1.88 -31.50
C PRO A 47 -7.95 -1.30 -30.08
N ILE A 48 -7.07 -1.77 -29.19
CA ILE A 48 -6.94 -1.26 -27.82
C ILE A 48 -5.52 -0.72 -27.62
N LEU A 49 -5.42 0.45 -26.99
CA LEU A 49 -4.14 1.01 -26.54
C LEU A 49 -4.16 1.12 -25.03
N TRP A 50 -3.12 0.64 -24.36
CA TRP A 50 -3.05 0.60 -22.89
C TRP A 50 -1.78 1.29 -22.38
N LYS A 51 -1.92 2.08 -21.32
CA LYS A 51 -0.79 2.67 -20.58
C LYS A 51 -1.04 2.77 -19.08
N ASN A 52 -0.03 2.36 -18.31
CA ASN A 52 0.19 2.78 -16.92
C ASN A 52 1.34 3.80 -16.87
N ARG A 53 1.06 5.03 -16.40
CA ARG A 53 2.04 6.12 -16.30
C ARG A 53 2.64 6.16 -14.90
N ASP A 54 3.92 5.88 -14.80
CA ASP A 54 4.66 5.92 -13.54
C ASP A 54 5.54 7.15 -13.45
N CYS A 55 5.28 8.02 -12.47
CA CYS A 55 6.02 9.27 -12.27
C CYS A 55 5.99 9.79 -10.84
N ALA A 56 7.08 9.63 -10.08
CA ALA A 56 7.18 10.17 -8.72
C ALA A 56 7.21 11.71 -8.67
N ASP A 57 7.82 12.36 -9.66
CA ASP A 57 8.10 13.81 -9.64
C ASP A 57 6.91 14.69 -10.03
N LYS A 58 5.90 14.10 -10.66
CA LYS A 58 4.71 14.79 -11.20
C LYS A 58 3.46 13.95 -10.92
N PRO A 59 3.05 13.85 -9.65
CA PRO A 59 2.05 12.88 -9.26
C PRO A 59 0.62 13.44 -9.25
N ARG A 60 0.45 14.65 -9.77
CA ARG A 60 -0.84 15.33 -9.95
C ARG A 60 -1.11 15.46 -11.43
N ASN A 61 -2.17 14.81 -11.90
CA ASN A 61 -2.56 14.79 -13.30
C ASN A 61 -3.99 15.34 -13.45
N GLU A 62 -4.28 15.82 -14.64
CA GLU A 62 -5.58 16.32 -15.06
C GLU A 62 -5.90 15.79 -16.45
N VAL A 63 -7.18 15.76 -16.79
CA VAL A 63 -7.63 15.70 -18.18
C VAL A 63 -7.65 17.13 -18.72
N ALA A 64 -7.14 17.31 -19.93
CA ALA A 64 -7.08 18.60 -20.60
C ALA A 64 -7.69 18.51 -21.99
N LEU A 65 -8.51 19.49 -22.33
CA LEU A 65 -8.91 19.77 -23.70
C LEU A 65 -7.81 20.57 -24.41
N LEU A 66 -7.39 20.09 -25.56
CA LEU A 66 -6.41 20.72 -26.45
C LEU A 66 -7.14 21.09 -27.75
N SER A 67 -7.10 22.37 -28.14
CA SER A 67 -7.89 22.91 -29.25
C SER A 67 -7.13 23.90 -30.13
N GLU A 68 -5.83 24.07 -29.87
CA GLU A 68 -4.96 25.03 -30.58
C GLU A 68 -4.39 24.50 -31.91
N GLY A 69 -4.82 23.32 -32.34
CA GLY A 69 -4.27 22.61 -33.50
C GLY A 69 -5.29 22.36 -34.61
N ARG A 70 -4.91 21.49 -35.55
CA ARG A 70 -5.79 21.01 -36.61
C ARG A 70 -6.92 20.14 -36.06
N TYR A 71 -6.62 19.36 -35.02
CA TYR A 71 -7.57 18.48 -34.37
C TYR A 71 -7.73 18.88 -32.91
N ARG A 72 -8.97 18.90 -32.42
CA ARG A 72 -9.27 18.89 -30.99
C ARG A 72 -8.86 17.55 -30.40
N ALA A 73 -8.37 17.58 -29.17
CA ALA A 73 -7.95 16.37 -28.46
C ALA A 73 -8.22 16.46 -26.97
N VAL A 74 -8.46 15.29 -26.37
CA VAL A 74 -8.51 15.11 -24.92
C VAL A 74 -7.27 14.33 -24.50
N ALA A 75 -6.58 14.82 -23.48
CA ALA A 75 -5.31 14.26 -23.07
C ALA A 75 -5.09 14.31 -21.56
N VAL A 76 -4.32 13.35 -21.04
CA VAL A 76 -3.81 13.41 -19.67
C VAL A 76 -2.57 14.29 -19.63
N ALA A 77 -2.59 15.33 -18.79
CA ALA A 77 -1.49 16.27 -18.61
C ALA A 77 -1.01 16.29 -17.15
N ASP A 78 0.16 16.88 -16.90
CA ASP A 78 0.50 17.30 -15.54
C ASP A 78 -0.44 18.45 -15.13
N ALA A 79 -0.97 18.42 -13.92
CA ALA A 79 -1.91 19.42 -13.42
C ALA A 79 -1.39 20.86 -13.63
N GLY A 80 -2.20 21.71 -14.26
CA GLY A 80 -1.85 23.09 -14.60
C GLY A 80 -0.72 23.25 -15.63
N LYS A 81 -0.26 22.18 -16.29
CA LYS A 81 0.88 22.19 -17.22
C LYS A 81 0.54 21.54 -18.56
N ARG A 82 -0.43 22.14 -19.26
CA ARG A 82 -0.95 21.68 -20.56
C ARG A 82 0.00 21.86 -21.75
N ALA A 83 1.25 22.31 -21.55
CA ALA A 83 2.27 22.40 -22.61
C ALA A 83 2.77 21.01 -23.08
N ALA A 84 2.47 19.96 -22.33
CA ALA A 84 2.80 18.58 -22.66
C ALA A 84 1.60 17.68 -22.36
N ALA A 85 1.43 16.62 -23.16
CA ALA A 85 0.47 15.55 -22.93
C ALA A 85 1.22 14.24 -22.70
N TRP A 86 0.65 13.32 -21.93
CA TRP A 86 1.28 12.03 -21.66
C TRP A 86 0.58 10.86 -22.35
N MET A 87 -0.70 11.03 -22.68
CA MET A 87 -1.51 10.13 -23.49
C MET A 87 -2.79 10.87 -23.87
N GLY A 88 -3.42 10.50 -24.97
CA GLY A 88 -4.66 11.15 -25.38
C GLY A 88 -5.24 10.62 -26.68
N VAL A 89 -6.38 11.18 -27.05
CA VAL A 89 -7.12 10.89 -28.27
C VAL A 89 -7.60 12.19 -28.91
N ASN A 90 -7.65 12.24 -30.24
CA ASN A 90 -8.19 13.38 -30.98
C ASN A 90 -9.45 13.06 -31.78
N GLU A 91 -10.12 14.08 -32.31
CA GLU A 91 -11.37 13.96 -33.08
C GLU A 91 -11.25 13.20 -34.40
N ALA A 92 -10.03 12.90 -34.85
CA ALA A 92 -9.77 11.98 -35.97
C ALA A 92 -9.63 10.51 -35.55
N GLY A 93 -9.77 10.20 -34.25
CA GLY A 93 -9.66 8.85 -33.70
C GLY A 93 -8.22 8.38 -33.50
N LEU A 94 -7.23 9.26 -33.64
CA LEU A 94 -5.83 8.94 -33.35
C LEU A 94 -5.64 8.92 -31.83
N CYS A 95 -5.23 7.77 -31.29
CA CYS A 95 -4.79 7.63 -29.91
C CYS A 95 -3.26 7.48 -29.88
N ILE A 96 -2.61 8.14 -28.92
CA ILE A 96 -1.16 8.01 -28.75
C ILE A 96 -0.80 8.06 -27.27
N GLU A 97 0.15 7.21 -26.89
CA GLU A 97 0.74 7.15 -25.55
C GLU A 97 2.27 6.97 -25.63
N ASN A 98 2.93 6.79 -24.48
CA ASN A 98 4.34 6.40 -24.50
C ASN A 98 4.83 5.73 -23.20
N SER A 99 5.91 4.97 -23.29
CA SER A 99 6.81 4.67 -22.17
C SER A 99 8.21 5.28 -22.41
N LEU A 100 8.95 5.55 -21.33
CA LEU A 100 10.30 6.10 -21.42
C LEU A 100 11.31 4.96 -21.61
N SER A 101 12.11 5.01 -22.68
CA SER A 101 13.18 4.06 -22.93
C SER A 101 14.54 4.76 -22.86
N ARG A 102 15.30 4.51 -21.79
CA ARG A 102 16.59 5.19 -21.58
C ARG A 102 17.74 4.53 -22.34
N ASP A 103 17.59 3.26 -22.70
CA ASP A 103 18.52 2.43 -23.46
C ASP A 103 18.64 2.79 -24.95
N LEU A 104 17.66 3.52 -25.52
CA LEU A 104 17.75 4.16 -26.84
C LEU A 104 18.79 5.32 -26.87
N LEU A 105 19.83 5.24 -26.05
CA LEU A 105 20.94 6.17 -25.94
C LEU A 105 21.75 6.20 -27.24
N GLN A 106 21.41 7.14 -28.12
CA GLN A 106 22.28 7.56 -29.21
C GLN A 106 22.80 8.98 -28.94
N GLY A 107 24.12 9.10 -28.73
CA GLY A 107 24.88 10.35 -28.76
C GLY A 107 24.48 11.44 -27.75
N PRO A 108 25.08 12.65 -27.88
CA PRO A 108 24.78 13.79 -27.03
C PRO A 108 23.30 14.21 -27.17
N LYS A 109 22.62 14.43 -26.05
CA LYS A 109 21.20 14.82 -26.01
C LYS A 109 20.99 16.12 -26.81
N PRO A 110 20.11 16.14 -27.82
CA PRO A 110 19.84 17.37 -28.56
C PRO A 110 19.40 18.50 -27.63
N ARG A 111 19.96 19.69 -27.83
CA ARG A 111 19.61 20.88 -27.03
C ARG A 111 18.24 21.45 -27.38
N LYS A 112 17.74 21.17 -28.59
CA LYS A 112 16.47 21.67 -29.15
C LYS A 112 15.59 20.48 -29.62
N GLY A 113 14.31 20.73 -29.86
CA GLY A 113 13.33 19.73 -30.30
C GLY A 113 12.34 19.31 -29.21
N PRO A 114 11.26 18.60 -29.56
CA PRO A 114 10.25 18.18 -28.59
C PRO A 114 10.82 17.11 -27.65
N GLY A 115 10.37 17.14 -26.39
CA GLY A 115 10.48 15.99 -25.49
C GLY A 115 9.25 15.10 -25.61
N ASN A 116 9.23 13.96 -24.91
CA ASN A 116 8.15 12.95 -25.01
C ASN A 116 6.76 13.59 -25.01
N GLY A 117 6.40 14.34 -23.96
CA GLY A 117 5.05 14.89 -23.87
C GLY A 117 4.75 16.06 -24.81
N GLY A 118 5.78 16.79 -25.26
CA GLY A 118 5.61 17.79 -26.32
C GLY A 118 5.36 17.15 -27.68
N PHE A 119 5.98 15.99 -27.93
CA PHE A 119 5.77 15.22 -29.16
C PHE A 119 4.37 14.61 -29.20
N ILE A 120 3.90 13.99 -28.10
CA ILE A 120 2.52 13.47 -27.99
C ILE A 120 1.51 14.57 -28.27
N LYS A 121 1.67 15.72 -27.60
CA LYS A 121 0.80 16.88 -27.82
C LYS A 121 0.79 17.33 -29.28
N GLN A 122 1.96 17.42 -29.90
CA GLN A 122 2.07 17.79 -31.31
C GLN A 122 1.37 16.78 -32.23
N ALA A 123 1.53 15.48 -31.97
CA ALA A 123 0.85 14.43 -32.73
C ALA A 123 -0.67 14.54 -32.60
N LEU A 124 -1.19 14.63 -31.37
CA LEU A 124 -2.64 14.80 -31.12
C LEU A 124 -3.23 15.99 -31.86
N LEU A 125 -2.50 17.11 -31.92
CA LEU A 125 -2.97 18.35 -32.54
C LEU A 125 -2.82 18.40 -34.07
N THR A 126 -2.09 17.47 -34.70
CA THR A 126 -1.72 17.59 -36.13
C THR A 126 -1.91 16.33 -36.97
N CYS A 127 -1.95 15.15 -36.35
CA CYS A 127 -2.00 13.85 -37.00
C CYS A 127 -3.42 13.25 -36.91
N ALA A 128 -3.90 12.60 -37.97
CA ALA A 128 -5.12 11.79 -37.97
C ALA A 128 -4.84 10.28 -37.98
N LYS A 129 -3.69 9.87 -38.53
CA LYS A 129 -3.34 8.45 -38.72
C LYS A 129 -1.90 8.15 -38.30
N VAL A 130 -1.59 6.86 -38.17
CA VAL A 130 -0.25 6.32 -37.93
C VAL A 130 0.75 6.86 -38.95
N GLU A 131 0.37 6.98 -40.23
CA GLU A 131 1.25 7.52 -41.27
C GLU A 131 1.60 9.00 -41.03
N ASP A 132 0.69 9.76 -40.41
CA ASP A 132 0.96 11.16 -40.05
C ASP A 132 1.97 11.25 -38.91
N VAL A 133 1.88 10.35 -37.93
CA VAL A 133 2.84 10.24 -36.83
C VAL A 133 4.21 9.82 -37.38
N GLN A 134 4.25 8.87 -38.31
CA GLN A 134 5.49 8.48 -38.98
C GLN A 134 6.12 9.66 -39.72
N ARG A 135 5.35 10.41 -40.51
CA ARG A 135 5.84 11.62 -41.20
C ARG A 135 6.34 12.68 -40.22
N LEU A 136 5.69 12.82 -39.06
CA LEU A 136 6.14 13.70 -38.00
C LEU A 136 7.49 13.24 -37.39
N LEU A 137 7.69 11.93 -37.19
CA LEU A 137 8.97 11.36 -36.77
C LEU A 137 10.08 11.59 -37.81
N GLU A 138 9.80 11.36 -39.09
CA GLU A 138 10.73 11.61 -40.20
C GLU A 138 11.12 13.09 -40.30
N ALA A 139 10.13 14.00 -40.21
CA ALA A 139 10.38 15.43 -40.21
C ALA A 139 11.27 15.86 -39.02
N THR A 140 11.00 15.32 -37.83
CA THR A 140 11.78 15.63 -36.63
C THR A 140 13.13 14.90 -36.57
N ASN A 141 13.40 13.90 -37.42
CA ASN A 141 14.75 13.31 -37.55
C ASN A 141 15.77 14.35 -38.02
N LYS A 142 15.32 15.30 -38.85
CA LYS A 142 16.15 16.38 -39.41
C LYS A 142 16.59 17.37 -38.33
N THR A 143 15.69 17.75 -37.43
CA THR A 143 15.98 18.72 -36.35
C THR A 143 16.51 18.08 -35.08
N GLY A 144 16.13 16.83 -34.83
CA GLY A 144 16.42 16.08 -33.61
C GLY A 144 15.35 16.29 -32.53
N ARG A 145 15.15 15.27 -31.69
CA ARG A 145 14.22 15.26 -30.57
C ARG A 145 14.96 15.07 -29.24
N LYS A 146 14.42 15.66 -28.18
CA LYS A 146 14.75 15.28 -26.79
C LYS A 146 14.04 13.99 -26.39
N THR A 147 13.08 13.54 -27.20
CA THR A 147 12.32 12.30 -27.06
C THR A 147 13.22 11.07 -27.06
N ARG A 148 12.93 10.17 -26.13
CA ARG A 148 13.41 8.79 -26.11
C ARG A 148 12.30 7.95 -25.50
N GLY A 149 11.85 6.92 -26.18
CA GLY A 149 10.73 6.14 -25.68
C GLY A 149 10.05 5.28 -26.71
N ASN A 150 9.14 4.47 -26.22
CA ASN A 150 8.26 3.64 -27.02
C ASN A 150 6.92 4.37 -27.10
N PHE A 151 6.36 4.55 -28.30
CA PHE A 151 5.12 5.27 -28.56
C PHE A 151 4.14 4.31 -29.22
N GLY A 152 3.12 3.87 -28.49
CA GLY A 152 1.99 3.16 -29.05
C GLY A 152 1.02 4.13 -29.69
N VAL A 153 0.53 3.74 -30.87
CA VAL A 153 -0.41 4.53 -31.67
C VAL A 153 -1.47 3.59 -32.24
N ILE A 154 -2.74 3.95 -32.06
CA ILE A 154 -3.87 3.35 -32.79
C ILE A 154 -4.65 4.46 -33.50
N ASP A 155 -5.32 4.14 -34.60
CA ASP A 155 -6.16 5.10 -35.32
C ASP A 155 -7.43 4.48 -35.91
N ALA A 156 -8.35 5.33 -36.36
CA ALA A 156 -9.61 4.92 -36.98
C ALA A 156 -9.47 4.33 -38.39
N ALA A 157 -8.29 4.43 -39.03
CA ALA A 157 -8.00 3.78 -40.30
C ALA A 157 -7.55 2.32 -40.12
N GLY A 158 -7.42 1.84 -38.88
CA GLY A 158 -7.00 0.48 -38.55
C GLY A 158 -5.52 0.36 -38.19
N GLY A 159 -4.78 1.47 -38.12
CA GLY A 159 -3.41 1.48 -37.65
C GLY A 159 -3.32 1.02 -36.20
N ALA A 160 -2.36 0.14 -35.90
CA ALA A 160 -2.04 -0.30 -34.54
C ALA A 160 -0.54 -0.60 -34.46
N VAL A 161 0.27 0.40 -34.08
CA VAL A 161 1.73 0.31 -34.15
C VAL A 161 2.43 0.73 -32.87
N MET A 162 3.61 0.15 -32.64
CA MET A 162 4.57 0.56 -31.62
C MET A 162 5.79 1.18 -32.29
N PHE A 163 6.10 2.44 -31.97
CA PHE A 163 7.33 3.10 -32.42
C PHE A 163 8.37 3.12 -31.30
N GLU A 164 9.57 2.61 -31.55
CA GLU A 164 10.74 2.86 -30.70
C GLU A 164 11.48 4.08 -31.23
N VAL A 165 11.42 5.20 -30.50
CA VAL A 165 11.83 6.52 -30.97
C VAL A 165 13.08 6.99 -30.26
N GLY A 166 14.15 7.16 -31.03
CA GLY A 166 15.38 7.82 -30.61
C GLY A 166 15.41 9.30 -30.96
N ALA A 167 16.57 9.93 -30.76
CA ALA A 167 16.76 11.36 -31.01
C ALA A 167 16.58 11.76 -32.49
N ARG A 168 17.03 10.90 -33.43
CA ARG A 168 16.99 11.14 -34.89
C ARG A 168 16.60 9.90 -35.69
N THR A 169 16.16 8.86 -35.00
CA THR A 169 15.84 7.55 -35.53
C THR A 169 14.52 7.10 -34.94
N TYR A 170 13.84 6.19 -35.63
CA TYR A 170 12.75 5.43 -35.06
C TYR A 170 12.73 4.05 -35.73
N LYS A 171 12.14 3.06 -35.03
CA LYS A 171 11.72 1.79 -35.61
C LYS A 171 10.23 1.63 -35.38
N MET A 172 9.50 1.21 -36.42
CA MET A 172 8.07 0.91 -36.34
C MET A 172 7.88 -0.60 -36.28
N PHE A 173 6.97 -1.04 -35.42
CA PHE A 173 6.48 -2.41 -35.34
C PHE A 173 4.97 -2.38 -35.47
N ASP A 174 4.43 -3.12 -36.45
CA ASP A 174 2.99 -3.17 -36.71
C ASP A 174 2.36 -4.35 -35.97
N ALA A 175 1.44 -4.07 -35.05
CA ALA A 175 0.69 -5.09 -34.34
C ALA A 175 -0.31 -5.81 -35.27
N ASN A 176 -0.57 -5.26 -36.47
CA ASN A 176 -1.32 -5.88 -37.55
C ASN A 176 -0.47 -6.77 -38.48
N ASP A 177 0.83 -6.93 -38.26
CA ASP A 177 1.62 -7.90 -39.01
C ASP A 177 1.78 -9.18 -38.18
N ALA A 178 1.27 -10.31 -38.67
CA ALA A 178 1.34 -11.59 -37.95
C ALA A 178 2.77 -12.14 -37.83
N GLN A 179 3.72 -11.65 -38.64
CA GLN A 179 5.14 -11.99 -38.49
C GLN A 179 5.82 -11.17 -37.39
N ILE A 180 5.31 -9.96 -37.12
CA ILE A 180 5.83 -9.06 -36.09
C ILE A 180 5.16 -9.32 -34.74
N ALA A 181 3.83 -9.43 -34.74
CA ALA A 181 2.98 -9.65 -33.57
C ALA A 181 2.00 -10.80 -33.85
N PRO A 182 2.45 -12.07 -33.71
CA PRO A 182 1.63 -13.26 -34.00
C PRO A 182 0.30 -13.28 -33.24
N ASP A 183 0.33 -12.89 -31.97
CA ASP A 183 -0.86 -12.85 -31.10
C ASP A 183 -1.63 -11.51 -31.19
N GLY A 184 -1.19 -10.60 -32.06
CA GLY A 184 -1.88 -9.34 -32.32
C GLY A 184 -1.65 -8.24 -31.30
N TYR A 185 -0.60 -8.32 -30.49
CA TYR A 185 -0.23 -7.26 -29.57
C TYR A 185 1.28 -7.08 -29.46
N ILE A 186 1.70 -5.87 -29.06
CA ILE A 186 3.09 -5.51 -28.79
C ILE A 186 3.15 -4.80 -27.44
N VAL A 187 3.92 -5.37 -26.51
CA VAL A 187 4.13 -4.83 -25.16
C VAL A 187 5.45 -4.07 -25.08
N ARG A 188 5.47 -2.93 -24.38
CA ARG A 188 6.70 -2.23 -24.02
C ARG A 188 6.66 -1.74 -22.57
N THR A 189 7.81 -1.78 -21.92
CA THR A 189 8.03 -1.12 -20.62
C THR A 189 9.09 -0.04 -20.78
N ASN A 190 10.12 0.01 -19.93
CA ASN A 190 11.14 1.07 -19.96
C ASN A 190 12.42 0.70 -20.71
N PHE A 191 12.30 -0.27 -21.62
CA PHE A 191 13.34 -0.69 -22.54
C PHE A 191 12.78 -0.78 -23.96
N ALA A 192 13.68 -0.77 -24.93
CA ALA A 192 13.41 -0.86 -26.35
C ALA A 192 14.08 -2.12 -26.89
N THR A 193 13.36 -2.96 -27.63
CA THR A 193 13.92 -4.22 -28.11
C THR A 193 15.03 -3.98 -29.12
N THR A 194 14.96 -2.90 -29.90
CA THR A 194 16.05 -2.51 -30.80
C THR A 194 17.33 -2.10 -30.08
N ALA A 195 17.27 -1.68 -28.82
CA ALA A 195 18.46 -1.34 -28.04
C ALA A 195 19.21 -2.59 -27.53
N HIS A 196 18.56 -3.76 -27.55
CA HIS A 196 19.10 -5.03 -27.07
C HIS A 196 19.14 -6.11 -28.17
N ASP A 197 19.00 -5.71 -29.44
CA ASP A 197 18.95 -6.61 -30.60
C ASP A 197 17.90 -7.74 -30.46
N LEU A 198 16.77 -7.42 -29.82
CA LEU A 198 15.66 -8.33 -29.59
C LEU A 198 14.57 -8.15 -30.67
N PRO A 199 13.79 -9.21 -30.98
CA PRO A 199 12.66 -9.12 -31.91
C PRO A 199 11.56 -8.19 -31.37
N ALA A 200 10.52 -7.95 -32.16
CA ALA A 200 9.41 -7.06 -31.77
C ALA A 200 8.69 -7.56 -30.50
N CYS A 201 8.44 -8.87 -30.42
CA CYS A 201 7.86 -9.55 -29.27
C CYS A 201 8.88 -10.59 -28.74
N PRO A 202 9.85 -10.17 -27.90
CA PRO A 202 10.83 -11.09 -27.34
C PRO A 202 10.21 -12.12 -26.40
N ALA A 203 10.83 -13.31 -26.38
CA ALA A 203 10.53 -14.36 -25.41
C ALA A 203 10.80 -13.87 -23.99
N VAL A 204 9.97 -14.26 -23.03
CA VAL A 204 9.98 -13.71 -21.66
C VAL A 204 11.31 -13.96 -20.93
N GLU A 205 12.00 -15.05 -21.25
CA GLU A 205 13.31 -15.42 -20.69
C GLU A 205 14.41 -14.45 -21.11
N SER A 206 14.28 -13.82 -22.29
CA SER A 206 15.29 -12.92 -22.86
C SER A 206 15.26 -11.51 -22.26
N VAL A 207 14.21 -11.17 -21.50
CA VAL A 207 13.98 -9.81 -20.98
C VAL A 207 13.90 -9.72 -19.47
N GLY A 208 13.80 -10.83 -18.74
CA GLY A 208 13.62 -10.85 -17.29
C GLY A 208 14.71 -10.09 -16.50
N ALA A 209 15.95 -10.07 -17.01
CA ALA A 209 17.08 -9.36 -16.40
C ALA A 209 17.14 -7.86 -16.74
N LEU A 210 16.35 -7.39 -17.72
CA LEU A 210 16.32 -5.97 -18.08
C LEU A 210 15.60 -5.17 -16.99
N THR A 211 15.99 -3.92 -16.79
CA THR A 211 15.23 -2.98 -15.96
C THR A 211 13.81 -2.87 -16.52
N ALA A 212 12.80 -3.08 -15.68
CA ALA A 212 11.38 -3.22 -16.07
C ALA A 212 11.00 -4.48 -16.87
N GLY A 213 11.89 -5.47 -16.96
CA GLY A 213 11.66 -6.74 -17.64
C GLY A 213 10.51 -7.55 -17.02
N LYS A 214 10.44 -7.64 -15.70
CA LYS A 214 9.35 -8.34 -15.00
C LYS A 214 7.96 -7.82 -15.37
N ARG A 215 7.80 -6.51 -15.56
CA ARG A 215 6.51 -5.91 -15.99
C ARG A 215 6.17 -6.26 -17.44
N TYR A 216 7.17 -6.39 -18.30
CA TYR A 216 6.96 -6.88 -19.67
C TYR A 216 6.45 -8.32 -19.61
N VAL A 217 7.15 -9.19 -18.88
CA VAL A 217 6.76 -10.61 -18.72
C VAL A 217 5.32 -10.71 -18.21
N ARG A 218 5.02 -10.00 -17.12
CA ARG A 218 3.69 -10.00 -16.53
C ARG A 218 2.59 -9.50 -17.48
N ALA A 219 2.85 -8.40 -18.21
CA ALA A 219 1.89 -7.87 -19.17
C ALA A 219 1.68 -8.82 -20.37
N SER A 220 2.74 -9.50 -20.84
CA SER A 220 2.64 -10.53 -21.88
C SER A 220 1.85 -11.75 -21.40
N GLU A 221 2.05 -12.21 -20.17
CA GLU A 221 1.27 -13.31 -19.58
C GLU A 221 -0.22 -12.98 -19.45
N LEU A 222 -0.53 -11.76 -18.98
CA LEU A 222 -1.92 -11.28 -18.90
C LEU A 222 -2.60 -11.32 -20.27
N LEU A 223 -1.95 -10.78 -21.31
CA LEU A 223 -2.49 -10.76 -22.67
C LEU A 223 -2.63 -12.18 -23.26
N ALA A 224 -1.64 -13.05 -23.03
CA ALA A 224 -1.69 -14.44 -23.47
C ALA A 224 -2.82 -15.24 -22.80
N SER A 225 -3.13 -14.93 -21.54
CA SER A 225 -4.14 -15.67 -20.75
C SER A 225 -5.58 -15.54 -21.29
N CYS A 226 -5.89 -14.48 -22.04
CA CYS A 226 -7.22 -14.29 -22.62
C CYS A 226 -7.51 -15.28 -23.77
N GLY A 227 -6.47 -15.78 -24.44
CA GLY A 227 -6.59 -16.54 -25.68
C GLY A 227 -6.84 -15.66 -26.91
N ALA A 228 -6.51 -16.20 -28.09
CA ALA A 228 -6.58 -15.46 -29.35
C ALA A 228 -7.99 -14.95 -29.66
N GLY A 229 -8.12 -13.66 -29.98
CA GLY A 229 -9.38 -13.02 -30.38
C GLY A 229 -10.39 -12.84 -29.25
N LYS A 230 -9.99 -13.02 -27.99
CA LYS A 230 -10.88 -13.01 -26.83
C LYS A 230 -10.67 -11.84 -25.88
N LEU A 231 -9.76 -10.92 -26.19
CA LEU A 231 -9.51 -9.79 -25.30
C LEU A 231 -10.63 -8.75 -25.41
N ASP A 232 -11.24 -8.40 -24.29
CA ASP A 232 -12.22 -7.33 -24.21
C ASP A 232 -11.67 -6.09 -23.48
N THR A 233 -12.23 -4.92 -23.78
CA THR A 233 -11.81 -3.64 -23.17
C THR A 233 -12.00 -3.64 -21.65
N GLN A 234 -13.06 -4.26 -21.14
CA GLN A 234 -13.36 -4.31 -19.71
C GLN A 234 -12.26 -5.03 -18.95
N THR A 235 -11.72 -6.14 -19.49
CA THR A 235 -10.61 -6.87 -18.89
C THR A 235 -9.36 -5.99 -18.76
N VAL A 236 -9.02 -5.22 -19.79
CA VAL A 236 -7.85 -4.31 -19.74
C VAL A 236 -8.08 -3.19 -18.72
N VAL A 237 -9.25 -2.55 -18.78
CA VAL A 237 -9.65 -1.46 -17.88
C VAL A 237 -9.68 -1.94 -16.43
N GLN A 238 -10.44 -2.99 -16.12
CA GLN A 238 -10.68 -3.44 -14.75
C GLN A 238 -9.50 -4.17 -14.15
N ARG A 239 -8.82 -5.02 -14.93
CA ARG A 239 -7.87 -5.99 -14.39
C ARG A 239 -6.42 -5.64 -14.70
N PHE A 240 -6.08 -5.35 -15.95
CA PHE A 240 -4.66 -5.21 -16.33
C PHE A 240 -4.03 -3.92 -15.79
N THR A 241 -4.75 -2.81 -15.83
CA THR A 241 -4.27 -1.53 -15.26
C THR A 241 -4.01 -1.61 -13.75
N ARG A 242 -4.70 -2.52 -13.05
CA ARG A 242 -4.66 -2.74 -11.60
C ARG A 242 -3.77 -3.93 -11.20
N ASP A 243 -3.03 -4.52 -12.13
CA ASP A 243 -2.26 -5.73 -11.85
C ASP A 243 -1.19 -5.53 -10.77
N LEU A 244 -1.15 -6.51 -9.85
CA LEU A 244 -0.24 -6.60 -8.73
C LEU A 244 0.55 -7.90 -8.84
N MET A 245 1.88 -7.80 -8.76
CA MET A 245 2.75 -8.96 -8.72
C MET A 245 3.70 -8.89 -7.53
N ASP A 246 4.16 -10.06 -7.10
CA ASP A 246 5.13 -10.20 -6.03
C ASP A 246 6.58 -9.99 -6.54
N ASP A 247 7.56 -10.22 -5.66
CA ASP A 247 8.98 -10.07 -6.00
C ASP A 247 9.49 -11.14 -6.98
N THR A 248 8.77 -12.26 -7.13
CA THR A 248 9.08 -13.30 -8.12
C THR A 248 8.57 -12.93 -9.52
N GLY A 249 7.59 -12.04 -9.60
CA GLY A 249 6.90 -11.65 -10.83
C GLY A 249 5.55 -12.35 -11.02
N ALA A 250 5.14 -13.19 -10.08
CA ALA A 250 3.85 -13.87 -10.10
C ALA A 250 2.74 -12.94 -9.59
N ALA A 251 1.50 -13.19 -10.04
CA ALA A 251 0.31 -12.49 -9.54
C ALA A 251 0.24 -12.56 -8.01
N VAL A 252 -0.05 -11.43 -7.35
CA VAL A 252 -0.32 -11.45 -5.91
C VAL A 252 -1.57 -12.29 -5.65
N PRO A 253 -1.54 -13.34 -4.79
CA PRO A 253 -2.70 -14.15 -4.45
C PRO A 253 -3.86 -13.27 -3.96
N GLY A 254 -5.09 -13.57 -4.39
CA GLY A 254 -6.30 -12.83 -4.05
C GLY A 254 -6.49 -11.50 -4.76
N SER A 255 -5.51 -11.06 -5.56
CA SER A 255 -5.66 -9.89 -6.43
C SER A 255 -6.49 -10.22 -7.68
N LEU A 256 -6.90 -9.17 -8.40
CA LEU A 256 -7.79 -9.26 -9.57
C LEU A 256 -7.30 -10.23 -10.67
N ASN A 257 -5.99 -10.49 -10.77
CA ASN A 257 -5.38 -11.36 -11.80
C ASN A 257 -4.75 -12.63 -11.23
N SER A 258 -5.30 -13.14 -10.14
CA SER A 258 -4.86 -14.37 -9.47
C SER A 258 -6.04 -15.25 -9.09
N ASP A 259 -5.76 -16.47 -8.65
CA ASP A 259 -6.78 -17.38 -8.14
C ASP A 259 -7.45 -16.83 -6.87
N ALA A 260 -8.69 -17.27 -6.65
CA ALA A 260 -9.47 -16.93 -5.47
C ALA A 260 -8.74 -17.40 -4.19
N SER A 261 -8.09 -16.44 -3.53
CA SER A 261 -7.31 -16.62 -2.31
C SER A 261 -7.34 -15.31 -1.53
N GLU A 262 -6.89 -15.31 -0.27
CA GLU A 262 -6.83 -14.10 0.53
C GLU A 262 -5.59 -13.28 0.15
N MET A 263 -5.75 -11.96 -0.03
CA MET A 263 -4.61 -11.08 -0.30
C MET A 263 -3.69 -11.02 0.92
N PRO A 264 -2.34 -11.05 0.74
CA PRO A 264 -1.41 -10.80 1.83
C PRO A 264 -1.69 -9.44 2.48
N PRO A 265 -1.62 -9.27 3.82
CA PRO A 265 -2.04 -8.03 4.50
C PRO A 265 -1.37 -6.74 3.99
N ALA A 266 -0.13 -6.87 3.51
CA ALA A 266 0.57 -5.84 2.79
C ALA A 266 1.42 -6.46 1.68
N ILE A 267 1.63 -5.70 0.61
CA ILE A 267 2.41 -6.13 -0.55
C ILE A 267 3.42 -5.05 -0.95
N CYS A 268 4.58 -5.46 -1.43
CA CYS A 268 5.51 -4.58 -2.14
C CYS A 268 5.05 -4.49 -3.60
N ASN A 269 4.64 -3.30 -4.04
CA ASN A 269 4.17 -3.10 -5.42
C ASN A 269 5.15 -2.23 -6.23
N ARG A 270 6.45 -2.33 -5.94
CA ARG A 270 7.52 -1.65 -6.72
C ARG A 270 7.87 -2.39 -8.02
N THR A 271 7.45 -3.63 -8.14
CA THR A 271 7.63 -4.43 -9.36
C THR A 271 6.35 -4.39 -10.18
N SER A 272 5.17 -4.42 -9.56
CA SER A 272 3.83 -4.37 -10.17
C SER A 272 3.62 -3.40 -11.32
N ILE A 273 2.73 -3.77 -12.24
CA ILE A 273 2.24 -2.87 -13.29
C ILE A 273 1.45 -1.70 -12.68
N SER A 274 0.62 -1.95 -11.66
CA SER A 274 0.11 -0.92 -10.75
C SER A 274 1.17 -0.60 -9.68
N HIS A 275 2.20 0.11 -10.11
CA HIS A 275 3.39 0.45 -9.33
C HIS A 275 3.08 1.45 -8.20
N ASN A 276 3.91 1.52 -7.16
CA ASN A 276 3.82 2.54 -6.11
C ASN A 276 4.11 3.99 -6.56
N LYS A 277 4.30 4.19 -7.87
CA LYS A 277 4.57 5.47 -8.53
C LYS A 277 3.62 5.67 -9.72
N THR A 278 2.64 4.79 -9.92
CA THR A 278 1.62 4.98 -10.96
C THR A 278 0.73 6.15 -10.55
N VAL A 279 0.61 7.13 -11.44
CA VAL A 279 -0.09 8.40 -11.18
C VAL A 279 -1.23 8.67 -12.15
N SER A 280 -1.36 7.83 -13.16
CA SER A 280 -2.53 7.72 -14.01
C SER A 280 -2.43 6.46 -14.86
N ALA A 281 -3.56 5.92 -15.30
CA ALA A 281 -3.64 4.92 -16.36
C ALA A 281 -4.66 5.34 -17.42
N ALA A 282 -4.49 4.86 -18.65
CA ALA A 282 -5.52 4.99 -19.68
C ALA A 282 -5.62 3.72 -20.54
N VAL A 283 -6.85 3.44 -20.96
CA VAL A 283 -7.17 2.42 -21.97
C VAL A 283 -8.01 3.07 -23.05
N PHE A 284 -7.53 3.02 -24.28
CA PHE A 284 -8.24 3.53 -25.45
C PHE A 284 -8.92 2.37 -26.14
N HIS A 285 -10.22 2.50 -26.36
CA HIS A 285 -11.00 1.58 -27.19
C HIS A 285 -11.26 2.28 -28.51
N GLY A 286 -10.48 1.91 -29.53
CA GLY A 286 -10.57 2.48 -30.87
C GLY A 286 -11.86 2.10 -31.59
N VAL A 287 -11.86 2.31 -32.90
CA VAL A 287 -12.97 1.96 -33.80
C VAL A 287 -12.47 1.06 -34.93
N ARG A 288 -13.38 0.35 -35.59
CA ARG A 288 -13.03 -0.43 -36.79
C ARG A 288 -12.79 0.51 -37.98
N PRO A 289 -11.99 0.10 -38.97
CA PRO A 289 -11.93 0.81 -40.24
C PRO A 289 -13.33 1.01 -40.82
N GLY A 290 -13.67 2.28 -41.10
CA GLY A 290 -14.97 2.68 -41.65
C GLY A 290 -16.01 3.10 -40.62
N GLU A 291 -15.78 2.88 -39.32
CA GLU A 291 -16.61 3.48 -38.27
C GLU A 291 -16.25 4.95 -38.04
N ASP A 292 -17.19 5.71 -37.46
CA ASP A 292 -16.95 7.10 -37.13
C ASP A 292 -15.83 7.22 -36.07
N PRO A 293 -14.71 7.92 -36.35
CA PRO A 293 -13.59 8.07 -35.40
C PRO A 293 -14.01 8.66 -34.06
N ARG A 294 -15.10 9.43 -34.03
CA ARG A 294 -15.63 10.09 -32.83
C ARG A 294 -16.18 9.10 -31.80
N LEU A 295 -16.45 7.85 -32.20
CA LEU A 295 -16.86 6.76 -31.31
C LEU A 295 -15.70 6.16 -30.51
N THR A 296 -14.46 6.62 -30.71
CA THR A 296 -13.33 6.21 -29.87
C THR A 296 -13.55 6.62 -28.42
N THR A 297 -13.22 5.76 -27.46
CA THR A 297 -13.32 6.09 -26.02
C THR A 297 -11.95 6.00 -25.35
N MET A 298 -11.58 7.02 -24.57
CA MET A 298 -10.44 6.97 -23.67
C MET A 298 -10.94 6.79 -22.23
N TRP A 299 -10.73 5.61 -21.66
CA TRP A 299 -10.97 5.36 -20.24
C TRP A 299 -9.77 5.84 -19.43
N VAL A 300 -9.93 6.89 -18.62
CA VAL A 300 -8.86 7.48 -17.83
C VAL A 300 -9.03 7.19 -16.34
N MET A 301 -7.95 6.79 -15.69
CA MET A 301 -7.83 6.73 -14.24
C MET A 301 -6.77 7.76 -13.84
N LEU A 302 -7.16 8.81 -13.11
CA LEU A 302 -6.22 9.76 -12.53
C LEU A 302 -5.80 9.27 -11.13
N GLY A 303 -4.52 9.36 -10.80
CA GLY A 303 -3.99 8.70 -9.60
C GLY A 303 -3.65 7.23 -9.83
N ASP A 304 -3.54 6.48 -8.73
CA ASP A 304 -3.11 5.09 -8.78
C ASP A 304 -4.29 4.16 -9.14
N PRO A 305 -4.26 3.42 -10.26
CA PRO A 305 -5.41 2.68 -10.77
C PRO A 305 -5.98 1.66 -9.78
N LYS A 306 -5.15 1.07 -8.89
CA LYS A 306 -5.64 0.12 -7.87
C LYS A 306 -6.54 0.76 -6.81
N LEU A 307 -6.61 2.10 -6.74
CA LEU A 307 -7.41 2.89 -5.81
C LEU A 307 -8.19 3.99 -6.54
N SER A 308 -8.41 3.84 -7.85
CA SER A 308 -9.09 4.80 -8.71
C SER A 308 -10.20 4.11 -9.50
N ILE A 309 -11.09 4.92 -10.06
CA ILE A 309 -12.11 4.53 -11.01
C ILE A 309 -11.78 5.08 -12.41
N ALA A 310 -12.19 4.36 -13.45
CA ALA A 310 -12.04 4.77 -14.85
C ALA A 310 -13.20 5.66 -15.29
N VAL A 311 -12.89 6.86 -15.76
CA VAL A 311 -13.85 7.79 -16.34
C VAL A 311 -13.74 7.78 -17.86
N PRO A 312 -14.85 7.67 -18.60
CA PRO A 312 -14.80 7.76 -20.06
C PRO A 312 -14.64 9.22 -20.50
N CYS A 313 -13.65 9.44 -21.37
CA CYS A 313 -13.43 10.68 -22.08
C CYS A 313 -13.56 10.43 -23.59
N PHE A 314 -14.13 11.38 -24.30
CA PHE A 314 -14.46 11.26 -25.72
C PHE A 314 -13.72 12.30 -26.54
N PRO A 315 -13.34 11.99 -27.78
CA PRO A 315 -12.51 12.87 -28.59
C PRO A 315 -13.20 14.18 -29.00
N THR A 316 -14.54 14.23 -28.98
CA THR A 316 -15.31 15.41 -29.37
C THR A 316 -15.89 16.21 -28.21
N GLN A 317 -15.68 15.76 -26.96
CA GLN A 317 -16.19 16.48 -25.80
C GLN A 317 -15.69 17.93 -25.81
N SER A 318 -16.60 18.87 -25.58
CA SER A 318 -16.30 20.30 -25.56
C SER A 318 -15.96 20.80 -24.16
N VAL A 319 -16.31 20.02 -23.14
CA VAL A 319 -16.00 20.27 -21.73
C VAL A 319 -15.28 19.06 -21.11
N VAL A 320 -14.44 19.34 -20.11
CA VAL A 320 -13.92 18.33 -19.18
C VAL A 320 -14.72 18.48 -17.90
N ALA A 321 -15.28 17.40 -17.39
CA ALA A 321 -16.02 17.45 -16.13
C ALA A 321 -15.11 17.96 -15.00
N ASP A 322 -15.63 18.85 -14.15
CA ASP A 322 -14.89 19.53 -13.08
C ASP A 322 -13.97 18.57 -12.28
N PRO A 323 -14.41 17.37 -11.82
CA PRO A 323 -13.57 16.49 -11.02
C PRO A 323 -12.32 15.94 -11.72
N LEU A 324 -12.21 16.11 -13.05
CA LEU A 324 -11.08 15.66 -13.86
C LEU A 324 -10.07 16.76 -14.19
N GLU A 325 -10.35 18.02 -13.87
CA GLU A 325 -9.42 19.12 -14.15
C GLU A 325 -9.12 20.00 -12.93
N GLY A 326 -7.89 20.52 -12.85
CA GLY A 326 -7.53 21.38 -11.75
C GLY A 326 -6.05 21.78 -11.78
N ALA A 327 -5.78 23.09 -11.79
CA ALA A 327 -4.42 23.62 -11.88
C ALA A 327 -3.48 23.16 -10.74
N LYS A 328 -4.05 22.66 -9.64
CA LYS A 328 -3.31 22.13 -8.48
C LYS A 328 -3.50 20.63 -8.28
N GLY A 329 -4.11 19.92 -9.22
CA GLY A 329 -4.53 18.52 -9.14
C GLY A 329 -6.04 18.43 -9.28
N ALA A 330 -6.52 17.54 -10.16
CA ALA A 330 -7.94 17.21 -10.27
C ALA A 330 -8.42 16.44 -9.04
N GLU A 331 -9.67 16.60 -8.64
CA GLU A 331 -10.26 15.92 -7.48
C GLU A 331 -10.15 14.41 -7.61
N LEU A 332 -10.51 13.87 -8.77
CA LEU A 332 -10.37 12.43 -9.08
C LEU A 332 -8.90 11.98 -9.15
N CYS A 333 -7.93 12.89 -9.17
CA CYS A 333 -6.52 12.56 -8.95
C CYS A 333 -6.13 12.56 -7.47
N GLU A 334 -6.67 13.48 -6.66
CA GLU A 334 -6.30 13.62 -5.25
C GLU A 334 -7.02 12.61 -4.32
N LEU A 335 -8.22 12.14 -4.65
CA LEU A 335 -8.92 11.12 -3.85
C LEU A 335 -8.13 9.79 -3.82
N PRO A 336 -7.72 9.18 -4.96
CA PRO A 336 -6.87 7.97 -4.94
C PRO A 336 -5.53 8.17 -4.23
N ARG A 337 -4.96 9.39 -4.29
CA ARG A 337 -3.72 9.72 -3.57
C ARG A 337 -3.91 9.67 -2.06
N THR A 338 -5.05 10.17 -1.57
CA THR A 338 -5.42 10.13 -0.16
C THR A 338 -5.69 8.69 0.29
N LEU A 339 -6.44 7.92 -0.50
CA LEU A 339 -6.64 6.49 -0.25
C LEU A 339 -5.30 5.73 -0.22
N TYR A 340 -4.39 6.05 -1.13
CA TYR A 340 -3.06 5.43 -1.16
C TYR A 340 -2.31 5.74 0.13
N ASP A 341 -2.31 6.99 0.57
CA ASP A 341 -1.61 7.43 1.79
C ASP A 341 -2.13 6.74 3.05
N ILE A 342 -3.46 6.66 3.20
CA ILE A 342 -4.12 5.95 4.31
C ILE A 342 -3.78 4.45 4.29
N ASN A 343 -3.61 3.86 3.11
CA ASN A 343 -3.24 2.45 2.94
C ASN A 343 -1.73 2.20 2.92
N ARG A 344 -0.85 3.19 3.15
CA ARG A 344 0.60 2.95 3.20
C ARG A 344 0.97 2.03 4.36
N ALA A 345 1.76 1.00 4.06
CA ALA A 345 2.38 0.19 5.09
C ALA A 345 3.65 0.87 5.65
N ARG A 346 4.13 0.38 6.80
CA ARG A 346 5.33 0.94 7.48
C ARG A 346 6.59 0.82 6.63
N GLN A 347 6.72 -0.27 5.89
CA GLN A 347 7.88 -0.49 5.02
C GLN A 347 7.76 0.37 3.75
N PRO A 348 8.82 1.11 3.36
CA PRO A 348 8.77 1.96 2.17
C PRO A 348 8.37 1.19 0.90
N GLY A 349 7.34 1.68 0.20
CA GLY A 349 6.86 1.08 -1.05
C GLY A 349 6.04 -0.19 -0.88
N GLN A 350 5.55 -0.45 0.33
CA GLN A 350 4.48 -1.40 0.57
C GLN A 350 3.14 -0.69 0.77
N ILE A 351 2.06 -1.36 0.36
CA ILE A 351 0.68 -0.92 0.54
C ILE A 351 -0.10 -2.03 1.25
N ARG A 352 -1.02 -1.66 2.15
CA ARG A 352 -1.99 -2.55 2.78
C ARG A 352 -3.03 -2.98 1.75
N THR A 353 -3.39 -4.26 1.71
CA THR A 353 -4.29 -4.81 0.68
C THR A 353 -5.76 -4.77 1.06
N GLN A 354 -6.10 -4.68 2.36
CA GLN A 354 -7.48 -4.67 2.82
C GLN A 354 -8.28 -3.53 2.18
N GLY A 355 -7.76 -2.30 2.24
CA GLY A 355 -8.42 -1.15 1.60
C GLY A 355 -8.44 -1.21 0.07
N LEU A 356 -7.68 -2.12 -0.57
CA LEU A 356 -7.81 -2.35 -2.02
C LEU A 356 -9.05 -3.20 -2.31
N ALA A 357 -9.27 -4.26 -1.53
CA ALA A 357 -10.42 -5.15 -1.71
C ALA A 357 -11.74 -4.40 -1.54
N ASP A 358 -11.83 -3.56 -0.50
CA ASP A 358 -13.01 -2.73 -0.22
C ASP A 358 -13.30 -1.80 -1.41
N VAL A 359 -12.31 -1.03 -1.86
CA VAL A 359 -12.45 -0.12 -3.01
C VAL A 359 -12.84 -0.89 -4.28
N TRP A 360 -12.27 -2.07 -4.53
CA TRP A 360 -12.62 -2.86 -5.72
C TRP A 360 -14.04 -3.41 -5.68
N GLN A 361 -14.53 -3.79 -4.50
CA GLN A 361 -15.88 -4.29 -4.32
C GLN A 361 -16.93 -3.26 -4.72
N ASP A 362 -16.64 -1.98 -4.48
CA ASP A 362 -17.57 -0.88 -4.74
C ASP A 362 -17.35 -0.24 -6.12
N VAL A 363 -16.09 -0.02 -6.53
CA VAL A 363 -15.75 0.66 -7.79
C VAL A 363 -15.94 -0.23 -9.02
N LEU A 364 -15.59 -1.52 -8.97
CA LEU A 364 -15.61 -2.37 -10.17
C LEU A 364 -17.03 -2.63 -10.72
N PRO A 365 -18.07 -2.85 -9.90
CA PRO A 365 -19.45 -2.95 -10.40
C PRO A 365 -19.94 -1.66 -11.07
N LEU A 366 -19.60 -0.49 -10.50
CA LEU A 366 -19.93 0.80 -11.10
C LEU A 366 -19.20 0.99 -12.44
N GLU A 367 -17.90 0.69 -12.49
CA GLU A 367 -17.10 0.75 -13.70
C GLU A 367 -17.65 -0.17 -14.79
N ALA A 368 -18.12 -1.39 -14.44
CA ALA A 368 -18.78 -2.30 -15.38
C ALA A 368 -20.10 -1.72 -15.93
N LYS A 369 -20.91 -1.09 -15.07
CA LYS A 369 -22.12 -0.38 -15.50
C LYS A 369 -21.79 0.78 -16.44
N HIS A 370 -20.74 1.54 -16.16
CA HIS A 370 -20.29 2.63 -17.03
C HIS A 370 -19.79 2.11 -18.38
N LEU A 371 -19.01 1.03 -18.40
CA LEU A 371 -18.58 0.36 -19.63
C LEU A 371 -19.79 -0.07 -20.48
N GLN A 372 -20.80 -0.68 -19.86
CA GLN A 372 -22.05 -1.04 -20.55
C GLN A 372 -22.81 0.18 -21.06
N ARG A 373 -22.92 1.25 -20.25
CA ARG A 373 -23.62 2.49 -20.63
C ARG A 373 -22.93 3.16 -21.82
N VAL A 374 -21.61 3.22 -21.83
CA VAL A 374 -20.83 3.76 -22.95
C VAL A 374 -20.94 2.87 -24.19
N SER A 375 -20.95 1.55 -24.04
CA SER A 375 -21.19 0.64 -25.17
C SER A 375 -22.55 0.90 -25.83
N ALA A 376 -23.61 1.02 -25.02
CA ALA A 376 -24.95 1.32 -25.52
C ALA A 376 -25.03 2.70 -26.21
N ALA A 377 -24.40 3.73 -25.62
CA ALA A 377 -24.33 5.05 -26.24
C ALA A 377 -23.58 5.02 -27.58
N ARG A 378 -22.49 4.25 -27.67
CA ARG A 378 -21.74 4.09 -28.93
C ARG A 378 -22.56 3.41 -30.01
N GLU A 379 -23.40 2.44 -29.68
CA GLU A 379 -24.32 1.79 -30.63
C GLU A 379 -25.38 2.78 -31.11
N GLU A 380 -25.98 3.55 -30.20
CA GLU A 380 -26.94 4.61 -30.53
C GLU A 380 -26.33 5.70 -31.45
N TRP A 381 -25.10 6.11 -31.16
CA TRP A 381 -24.34 7.08 -31.96
C TRP A 381 -23.72 6.50 -33.23
N ALA A 382 -23.75 5.19 -33.44
CA ALA A 382 -23.37 4.60 -34.72
C ALA A 382 -24.50 4.73 -35.75
N ASP A 383 -25.76 4.67 -35.26
CA ASP A 383 -26.97 4.79 -36.09
C ASP A 383 -27.42 6.25 -36.29
N SER A 384 -26.95 7.15 -35.44
CA SER A 384 -27.25 8.59 -35.47
C SER A 384 -25.96 9.41 -35.58
N GLN A 385 -26.01 10.66 -36.05
CA GLN A 385 -24.80 11.49 -36.06
C GLN A 385 -24.38 11.82 -34.62
N VAL A 386 -23.11 11.60 -34.25
CA VAL A 386 -22.58 11.96 -32.91
C VAL A 386 -22.85 13.45 -32.62
N ASP A 387 -23.58 13.71 -31.53
CA ASP A 387 -23.91 15.03 -31.00
C ASP A 387 -23.01 15.37 -29.81
N ASP A 388 -22.20 16.42 -29.93
CA ASP A 388 -21.26 16.88 -28.90
C ASP A 388 -21.97 17.16 -27.56
N SER A 389 -23.24 17.61 -27.57
CA SER A 389 -24.00 17.87 -26.34
C SER A 389 -24.38 16.58 -25.60
N GLN A 390 -24.68 15.49 -26.32
CA GLN A 390 -24.94 14.18 -25.73
C GLN A 390 -23.65 13.56 -25.19
N VAL A 391 -22.54 13.77 -25.89
CA VAL A 391 -21.20 13.35 -25.45
C VAL A 391 -20.82 14.06 -24.15
N ASP A 392 -20.99 15.38 -24.09
CA ASP A 392 -20.69 16.19 -22.90
C ASP A 392 -21.59 15.81 -21.71
N ALA A 393 -22.88 15.57 -21.96
CA ALA A 393 -23.81 15.12 -20.94
C ALA A 393 -23.41 13.74 -20.37
N LEU A 394 -23.07 12.78 -21.25
CA LEU A 394 -22.63 11.46 -20.81
C LEU A 394 -21.28 11.52 -20.07
N HIS A 395 -20.33 12.31 -20.56
CA HIS A 395 -19.05 12.52 -19.90
C HIS A 395 -19.25 13.07 -18.48
N SER A 396 -20.06 14.11 -18.34
CA SER A 396 -20.34 14.77 -17.05
C SER A 396 -21.09 13.84 -16.10
N GLU A 397 -22.14 13.15 -16.58
CA GLU A 397 -22.93 12.19 -15.79
C GLU A 397 -22.03 11.10 -15.17
N LEU A 398 -21.18 10.47 -15.99
CA LEU A 398 -20.35 9.36 -15.53
C LEU A 398 -19.16 9.85 -14.70
N ALA A 399 -18.60 11.03 -15.01
CA ALA A 399 -17.56 11.64 -14.19
C ALA A 399 -18.07 12.01 -12.80
N ASP A 400 -19.28 12.57 -12.70
CA ASP A 400 -19.92 12.89 -11.42
C ASP A 400 -20.22 11.62 -10.62
N ALA A 401 -20.76 10.58 -11.26
CA ALA A 401 -20.97 9.28 -10.61
C ALA A 401 -19.66 8.68 -10.06
N CYS A 402 -18.58 8.77 -10.85
CA CYS A 402 -17.25 8.36 -10.43
C CYS A 402 -16.73 9.18 -9.24
N TYR A 403 -16.91 10.50 -9.27
CA TYR A 403 -16.52 11.39 -8.19
C TYR A 403 -17.27 11.09 -6.89
N GLN A 404 -18.58 10.90 -6.95
CA GLN A 404 -19.38 10.52 -5.79
C GLN A 404 -18.96 9.17 -5.21
N ALA A 405 -18.69 8.17 -6.06
CA ALA A 405 -18.17 6.88 -5.60
C ALA A 405 -16.83 7.03 -4.89
N MET A 406 -15.88 7.79 -5.46
CA MET A 406 -14.58 8.01 -4.83
C MET A 406 -14.66 8.84 -3.54
N LEU A 407 -15.63 9.75 -3.43
CA LEU A 407 -15.91 10.45 -2.17
C LEU A 407 -16.45 9.50 -1.11
N ALA A 408 -17.34 8.58 -1.47
CA ALA A 408 -17.84 7.55 -0.57
C ALA A 408 -16.70 6.65 -0.06
N GLU A 409 -15.75 6.27 -0.92
CA GLU A 409 -14.55 5.53 -0.48
C GLU A 409 -13.72 6.30 0.54
N ILE A 410 -13.54 7.61 0.34
CA ILE A 410 -12.81 8.47 1.28
C ILE A 410 -13.57 8.61 2.59
N GLU A 411 -14.89 8.77 2.53
CA GLU A 411 -15.72 8.84 3.72
C GLU A 411 -15.70 7.52 4.49
N GLN A 412 -15.82 6.38 3.82
CA GLN A 412 -15.70 5.06 4.42
C GLN A 412 -14.32 4.82 5.03
N ALA A 413 -13.24 5.18 4.33
CA ALA A 413 -11.89 5.11 4.86
C ALA A 413 -11.69 6.02 6.08
N LYS A 414 -12.28 7.22 6.05
CA LYS A 414 -12.26 8.17 7.17
C LYS A 414 -13.07 7.66 8.36
N LEU A 415 -14.30 7.22 8.17
CA LEU A 415 -15.18 6.69 9.23
C LEU A 415 -14.52 5.48 9.89
N THR A 416 -14.00 4.58 9.07
CA THR A 416 -13.12 3.48 9.51
C THR A 416 -12.02 4.04 10.41
N ALA A 417 -11.18 4.96 9.90
CA ALA A 417 -10.10 5.53 10.70
C ALA A 417 -10.52 6.31 11.97
N THR A 418 -11.65 7.03 11.97
CA THR A 418 -12.05 7.97 13.03
C THR A 418 -12.97 7.39 14.10
N GLU A 419 -13.86 6.45 13.78
CA GLU A 419 -14.79 5.85 14.75
C GLU A 419 -14.11 4.81 15.66
N GLY A 420 -12.78 4.73 15.64
CA GLY A 420 -12.02 3.71 16.35
C GLY A 420 -12.07 2.34 15.68
N LYS A 421 -12.62 2.25 14.46
CA LYS A 421 -12.30 1.19 13.49
C LYS A 421 -11.01 1.54 12.73
N LEU A 422 -10.02 2.16 13.38
CA LEU A 422 -8.64 2.17 12.89
C LEU A 422 -8.40 0.77 12.32
N VAL A 423 -8.05 0.67 11.03
CA VAL A 423 -7.76 -0.60 10.35
C VAL A 423 -6.84 -1.39 11.26
N ALA A 424 -7.45 -2.23 12.08
CA ALA A 424 -6.81 -3.13 12.99
C ALA A 424 -6.49 -4.32 12.09
N TYR A 425 -5.29 -4.20 11.52
CA TYR A 425 -4.38 -5.27 11.18
C TYR A 425 -4.90 -6.67 11.55
N ASP A 426 -4.87 -7.57 10.56
CA ASP A 426 -5.17 -8.99 10.70
C ASP A 426 -6.41 -9.28 11.54
N ASN A 427 -7.59 -9.23 10.91
CA ASN A 427 -8.67 -10.14 11.28
C ASN A 427 -9.30 -10.72 10.03
N ALA A 428 -8.68 -11.80 9.53
CA ALA A 428 -9.45 -12.90 8.97
C ALA A 428 -10.70 -13.10 9.84
N ALA A 429 -11.88 -12.92 9.25
CA ALA A 429 -13.22 -13.08 9.81
C ALA A 429 -13.23 -13.32 11.34
N LYS A 430 -13.30 -12.24 12.13
CA LYS A 430 -13.34 -12.36 13.58
C LYS A 430 -14.69 -12.94 14.01
N SER A 431 -14.64 -14.18 14.48
CA SER A 431 -15.60 -14.75 15.42
C SER A 431 -15.87 -13.74 16.56
N ASP A 432 -17.08 -13.78 17.15
CA ASP A 432 -17.48 -13.01 18.33
C ASP A 432 -16.57 -13.17 19.58
N LEU A 433 -15.51 -14.00 19.49
CA LEU A 433 -14.59 -14.32 20.58
C LEU A 433 -13.21 -13.68 20.37
N ALA A 434 -12.69 -13.01 21.40
CA ALA A 434 -11.29 -12.56 21.42
C ALA A 434 -10.33 -13.75 21.53
N ARG A 435 -9.42 -13.90 20.56
CA ARG A 435 -8.42 -14.97 20.49
C ARG A 435 -7.23 -14.63 21.38
N VAL A 436 -6.95 -15.45 22.37
CA VAL A 436 -5.96 -15.17 23.41
C VAL A 436 -4.85 -16.22 23.40
N ALA A 437 -3.62 -15.79 23.17
CA ALA A 437 -2.42 -16.57 23.38
C ALA A 437 -1.98 -16.45 24.83
N ILE A 438 -1.80 -17.58 25.53
CA ILE A 438 -1.24 -17.61 26.89
C ILE A 438 0.15 -18.24 26.83
N TYR A 439 1.17 -17.45 27.12
CA TYR A 439 2.54 -17.95 27.14
C TYR A 439 2.73 -19.06 28.18
N ASP A 440 3.30 -20.19 27.76
CA ASP A 440 3.66 -21.30 28.64
C ASP A 440 4.93 -22.03 28.15
N HIS A 441 5.95 -22.12 29.01
CA HIS A 441 7.19 -22.87 28.77
C HIS A 441 7.36 -24.04 29.76
N SER A 442 6.30 -24.38 30.50
CA SER A 442 6.32 -25.37 31.60
C SER A 442 5.72 -26.72 31.20
N ASP A 443 5.49 -26.92 29.89
CA ASP A 443 4.86 -28.11 29.33
C ASP A 443 3.54 -28.49 30.02
N GLY A 444 2.71 -27.48 30.31
CA GLY A 444 1.40 -27.69 30.89
C GLY A 444 1.33 -27.59 32.42
N SER A 445 2.47 -27.65 33.12
CA SER A 445 2.50 -27.82 34.58
C SER A 445 2.17 -26.54 35.37
N ALA A 446 2.44 -25.34 34.83
CA ALA A 446 2.26 -24.08 35.52
C ALA A 446 0.80 -23.72 35.85
N ASN A 447 0.58 -23.17 37.05
CA ASN A 447 -0.74 -22.78 37.54
C ASN A 447 -1.27 -21.48 36.91
N GLY A 448 -0.40 -20.56 36.49
CA GLY A 448 -0.81 -19.30 35.85
C GLY A 448 -1.65 -19.53 34.58
N PRO A 449 -1.11 -20.24 33.57
CA PRO A 449 -1.87 -20.62 32.38
C PRO A 449 -3.14 -21.44 32.67
N LYS A 450 -3.10 -22.36 33.65
CA LYS A 450 -4.29 -23.12 34.09
C LYS A 450 -5.41 -22.20 34.59
N ASN A 451 -5.06 -21.23 35.44
CA ASN A 451 -5.99 -20.26 35.98
C ASN A 451 -6.56 -19.34 34.89
N LEU A 452 -5.74 -18.88 33.96
CA LEU A 452 -6.18 -18.03 32.85
C LEU A 452 -7.16 -18.74 31.93
N LEU A 453 -6.92 -20.02 31.60
CA LEU A 453 -7.85 -20.83 30.79
C LEU A 453 -9.20 -21.06 31.49
N ARG A 454 -9.23 -21.13 32.84
CA ARG A 454 -10.48 -21.20 33.62
C ARG A 454 -11.29 -19.90 33.52
N ILE A 455 -10.62 -18.76 33.42
CA ILE A 455 -11.26 -17.43 33.37
C ILE A 455 -11.69 -17.07 31.93
N LEU A 456 -10.84 -17.37 30.95
CA LEU A 456 -10.97 -16.92 29.56
C LEU A 456 -11.58 -18.02 28.69
N THR A 457 -12.87 -18.27 28.93
CA THR A 457 -13.66 -19.27 28.20
C THR A 457 -14.47 -18.64 27.07
N GLN A 458 -14.98 -19.48 26.16
CA GLN A 458 -15.88 -19.03 25.09
C GLN A 458 -17.13 -18.34 25.66
N LYS A 459 -17.69 -18.83 26.78
CA LYS A 459 -18.84 -18.22 27.47
C LYS A 459 -18.57 -16.79 27.95
N SER A 460 -17.31 -16.48 28.24
CA SER A 460 -16.87 -15.15 28.67
C SER A 460 -16.40 -14.25 27.52
N GLY A 461 -16.51 -14.71 26.27
CA GLY A 461 -16.14 -13.97 25.06
C GLY A 461 -14.71 -14.22 24.58
N PHE A 462 -14.06 -15.33 24.97
CA PHE A 462 -12.66 -15.59 24.65
C PHE A 462 -12.41 -16.99 24.07
N ALA A 463 -11.52 -17.08 23.10
CA ALA A 463 -10.91 -18.32 22.64
C ALA A 463 -9.44 -18.32 23.08
N ALA A 464 -9.15 -18.89 24.25
CA ALA A 464 -7.80 -18.90 24.82
C ALA A 464 -7.10 -20.25 24.64
N GLU A 465 -5.85 -20.23 24.17
CA GLU A 465 -4.97 -21.40 24.12
C GLU A 465 -3.55 -21.08 24.59
N ARG A 466 -2.79 -22.11 24.94
CA ARG A 466 -1.39 -21.96 25.35
C ARG A 466 -0.47 -21.89 24.14
N VAL A 467 0.56 -21.06 24.23
CA VAL A 467 1.61 -20.95 23.21
C VAL A 467 2.98 -21.10 23.84
N THR A 468 3.85 -21.86 23.20
CA THR A 468 5.23 -22.06 23.65
C THR A 468 6.15 -20.94 23.14
N PRO A 469 7.31 -20.71 23.79
CA PRO A 469 8.32 -19.79 23.27
C PRO A 469 8.73 -20.10 21.82
N GLU A 470 8.86 -21.39 21.47
CA GLU A 470 9.19 -21.88 20.13
C GLU A 470 8.15 -21.43 19.10
N GLN A 471 6.87 -21.56 19.45
CA GLN A 471 5.75 -21.14 18.60
C GLN A 471 5.71 -19.61 18.45
N ILE A 472 6.04 -18.86 19.52
CA ILE A 472 6.14 -17.40 19.44
C ILE A 472 7.29 -17.01 18.50
N ARG A 473 8.46 -17.65 18.61
CA ARG A 473 9.60 -17.41 17.69
C ARG A 473 9.24 -17.72 16.23
N SER A 474 8.42 -18.75 15.99
CA SER A 474 7.94 -19.10 14.65
C SER A 474 6.76 -18.25 14.14
N GLY A 475 6.28 -17.29 14.93
CA GLY A 475 5.29 -16.30 14.50
C GLY A 475 3.83 -16.68 14.75
N VAL A 476 3.55 -17.60 15.69
CA VAL A 476 2.17 -18.04 16.02
C VAL A 476 1.25 -16.89 16.44
N LEU A 477 1.81 -15.78 16.97
CA LEU A 477 1.06 -14.64 17.52
C LEU A 477 0.14 -13.97 16.50
N LYS A 478 0.38 -14.13 15.19
CA LYS A 478 -0.50 -13.64 14.12
C LYS A 478 -1.93 -14.20 14.18
N ARG A 479 -2.12 -15.34 14.86
CA ARG A 479 -3.42 -15.99 15.04
C ARG A 479 -4.24 -15.42 16.19
N PHE A 480 -3.69 -14.49 16.95
CA PHE A 480 -4.25 -14.03 18.22
C PHE A 480 -4.46 -12.53 18.25
N ASP A 481 -5.36 -12.11 19.13
CA ASP A 481 -5.66 -10.70 19.39
C ASP A 481 -4.89 -10.19 20.60
N VAL A 482 -4.61 -11.08 21.56
CA VAL A 482 -3.92 -10.75 22.81
C VAL A 482 -2.90 -11.83 23.14
N LEU A 483 -1.71 -11.41 23.57
CA LEU A 483 -0.74 -12.25 24.26
C LEU A 483 -0.77 -11.95 25.76
N ILE A 484 -0.99 -12.98 26.57
CA ILE A 484 -0.83 -12.93 28.02
C ILE A 484 0.50 -13.54 28.41
N MET A 485 1.33 -12.74 29.08
CA MET A 485 2.54 -13.19 29.77
C MET A 485 2.22 -13.39 31.26
N PRO A 486 2.09 -14.64 31.75
CA PRO A 486 1.68 -14.91 33.13
C PRO A 486 2.83 -14.67 34.13
N GLY A 487 2.55 -14.90 35.41
CA GLY A 487 3.57 -14.92 36.46
C GLY A 487 4.64 -16.02 36.26
N GLY A 488 5.78 -15.87 36.92
CA GLY A 488 6.94 -16.75 36.77
C GLY A 488 8.26 -15.98 36.97
N SER A 489 9.27 -16.27 36.15
CA SER A 489 10.52 -15.50 36.09
C SER A 489 10.59 -14.73 34.78
N ALA A 490 10.62 -13.40 34.84
CA ALA A 490 10.65 -12.54 33.65
C ALA A 490 11.95 -12.70 32.84
N SER A 491 13.09 -12.87 33.51
CA SER A 491 14.36 -13.17 32.85
C SER A 491 14.36 -14.55 32.21
N SER A 492 13.71 -15.55 32.83
CA SER A 492 13.51 -16.86 32.20
C SER A 492 12.60 -16.75 30.98
N GLN A 493 11.48 -16.02 31.08
CA GLN A 493 10.58 -15.76 29.94
C GLN A 493 11.34 -15.12 28.77
N SER A 494 12.13 -14.09 29.06
CA SER A 494 12.99 -13.44 28.07
C SER A 494 14.03 -14.39 27.46
N SER A 495 14.70 -15.20 28.28
CA SER A 495 15.70 -16.19 27.83
C SER A 495 15.10 -17.26 26.92
N HIS A 496 13.90 -17.75 27.22
CA HIS A 496 13.22 -18.75 26.38
C HIS A 496 12.68 -18.13 25.10
N LEU A 497 12.20 -16.88 25.15
CA LEU A 497 11.79 -16.15 23.95
C LEU A 497 12.97 -15.87 23.02
N GLN A 498 14.16 -15.64 23.57
CA GLN A 498 15.35 -15.18 22.83
C GLN A 498 15.08 -13.85 22.10
N ASP A 499 16.09 -13.28 21.45
CA ASP A 499 15.93 -12.02 20.71
C ASP A 499 14.85 -12.11 19.63
N ALA A 500 14.75 -13.27 18.97
CA ALA A 500 13.72 -13.53 17.98
C ALA A 500 12.31 -13.43 18.58
N GLY A 501 12.03 -14.12 19.68
CA GLY A 501 10.71 -14.12 20.31
C GLY A 501 10.37 -12.78 20.95
N LEU A 502 11.34 -12.12 21.59
CA LEU A 502 11.15 -10.76 22.10
C LEU A 502 10.79 -9.79 20.97
N SER A 503 11.47 -9.89 19.83
CA SER A 503 11.16 -9.10 18.63
C SER A 503 9.76 -9.42 18.11
N ARG A 504 9.36 -10.69 18.04
CA ARG A 504 7.98 -11.07 17.65
C ARG A 504 6.92 -10.50 18.57
N VAL A 505 7.18 -10.48 19.88
CA VAL A 505 6.25 -9.88 20.85
C VAL A 505 6.16 -8.37 20.65
N ARG A 506 7.30 -7.67 20.49
CA ARG A 506 7.30 -6.22 20.20
C ARG A 506 6.57 -5.91 18.89
N GLU A 507 6.87 -6.64 17.82
CA GLU A 507 6.21 -6.50 16.52
C GLU A 507 4.70 -6.72 16.62
N PHE A 508 4.27 -7.79 17.31
CA PHE A 508 2.87 -8.11 17.54
C PHE A 508 2.13 -6.96 18.23
N VAL A 509 2.69 -6.45 19.33
CA VAL A 509 2.09 -5.33 20.07
C VAL A 509 2.13 -4.05 19.22
N GLN A 510 3.27 -3.73 18.62
CA GLN A 510 3.40 -2.51 17.81
C GLN A 510 2.44 -2.51 16.60
N ALA A 511 2.03 -3.68 16.10
CA ALA A 511 1.10 -3.86 15.00
C ALA A 511 -0.39 -3.89 15.42
N GLY A 512 -0.72 -3.72 16.71
CA GLY A 512 -2.10 -3.66 17.18
C GLY A 512 -2.52 -4.80 18.10
N GLY A 513 -1.67 -5.81 18.29
CA GLY A 513 -1.90 -6.89 19.25
C GLY A 513 -1.92 -6.39 20.71
N GLY A 514 -2.80 -6.98 21.52
CA GLY A 514 -2.88 -6.68 22.95
C GLY A 514 -1.79 -7.40 23.74
N TYR A 515 -1.22 -6.74 24.74
CA TYR A 515 -0.32 -7.36 25.72
C TYR A 515 -0.90 -7.28 27.13
N VAL A 516 -0.99 -8.43 27.78
CA VAL A 516 -1.38 -8.52 29.20
C VAL A 516 -0.23 -9.13 30.00
N GLY A 517 0.44 -8.32 30.81
CA GLY A 517 1.52 -8.78 31.67
C GLY A 517 1.06 -9.01 33.10
N ILE A 518 1.26 -10.19 33.66
CA ILE A 518 0.94 -10.50 35.06
C ILE A 518 2.22 -10.85 35.81
N CYS A 519 2.52 -10.15 36.91
CA CYS A 519 3.72 -10.35 37.72
C CYS A 519 5.01 -10.35 36.86
N ALA A 520 5.58 -11.51 36.53
CA ALA A 520 6.70 -11.64 35.61
C ALA A 520 6.46 -11.00 34.23
N GLY A 521 5.27 -11.17 33.66
CA GLY A 521 4.91 -10.49 32.42
C GLY A 521 4.87 -8.96 32.56
N SER A 522 4.56 -8.45 33.76
CA SER A 522 4.60 -7.01 34.05
C SER A 522 6.05 -6.51 34.15
N TYR A 523 6.95 -7.26 34.81
CA TYR A 523 8.39 -6.99 34.78
C TYR A 523 8.94 -6.95 33.35
N LEU A 524 8.56 -7.95 32.54
CA LEU A 524 9.01 -8.09 31.16
C LEU A 524 8.58 -6.90 30.29
N ALA A 525 7.41 -6.29 30.53
CA ALA A 525 6.91 -5.17 29.76
C ALA A 525 7.68 -3.84 29.97
N THR A 526 8.29 -3.65 31.14
CA THR A 526 8.94 -2.40 31.55
C THR A 526 10.13 -1.99 30.67
N THR A 527 10.74 -0.83 30.94
CA THR A 527 12.01 -0.41 30.31
C THR A 527 13.23 -0.60 31.23
N HIS A 528 13.05 -1.22 32.40
CA HIS A 528 14.06 -1.13 33.48
C HIS A 528 15.17 -2.19 33.41
N TYR A 529 15.02 -3.23 32.60
CA TYR A 529 16.01 -4.31 32.48
C TYR A 529 16.41 -4.53 31.02
N SER A 530 17.65 -4.97 30.80
CA SER A 530 18.16 -5.28 29.44
C SER A 530 17.39 -6.39 28.75
N TRP A 531 16.78 -7.29 29.52
CA TRP A 531 15.94 -8.38 29.03
C TRP A 531 14.47 -7.99 28.83
N SER A 532 14.09 -6.74 29.14
CA SER A 532 12.71 -6.28 29.00
C SER A 532 12.32 -6.01 27.54
N LEU A 533 11.01 -6.06 27.28
CA LEU A 533 10.41 -5.71 26.00
C LEU A 533 10.43 -4.20 25.75
N GLY A 534 10.40 -3.34 26.77
CA GLY A 534 10.39 -1.89 26.57
C GLY A 534 9.10 -1.40 25.92
N ILE A 535 7.97 -2.03 26.22
CA ILE A 535 6.65 -1.70 25.65
C ILE A 535 5.75 -0.93 26.62
N LEU A 536 6.21 -0.71 27.85
CA LEU A 536 5.54 0.08 28.88
C LEU A 536 6.54 1.05 29.48
N ASN A 537 6.23 2.36 29.47
CA ASN A 537 7.06 3.42 30.06
C ASN A 537 7.03 3.39 31.59
N ALA A 538 7.45 2.28 32.17
CA ALA A 538 7.46 2.00 33.59
C ALA A 538 8.84 1.52 34.03
N ARG A 539 9.18 1.87 35.26
CA ARG A 539 10.33 1.35 35.98
C ARG A 539 9.86 0.58 37.21
N VAL A 540 10.63 -0.41 37.62
CA VAL A 540 10.45 -1.09 38.90
C VAL A 540 11.16 -0.33 40.03
N TRP A 541 10.39 0.03 41.05
CA TRP A 541 10.88 0.54 42.33
C TRP A 541 11.36 -0.61 43.21
N ASP A 542 12.42 -0.39 44.00
CA ASP A 542 12.95 -1.37 44.95
C ASP A 542 13.39 -2.72 44.32
N ARG A 543 14.18 -2.65 43.24
CA ARG A 543 14.67 -3.83 42.49
C ARG A 543 15.42 -4.86 43.35
N THR A 544 16.11 -4.40 44.38
CA THR A 544 16.94 -5.23 45.27
C THR A 544 16.07 -6.23 46.04
N HIS A 545 14.85 -5.85 46.40
CA HIS A 545 13.95 -6.66 47.22
C HIS A 545 12.76 -7.18 46.41
N TRP A 546 13.02 -7.71 45.22
CA TRP A 546 11.98 -8.31 44.36
C TRP A 546 11.28 -9.50 45.05
N ASP A 547 12.00 -10.28 45.87
CA ASP A 547 11.42 -11.34 46.71
C ASP A 547 10.92 -10.81 48.08
N ARG A 548 10.08 -9.78 48.06
CA ARG A 548 9.50 -9.18 49.28
C ARG A 548 8.40 -10.00 49.95
N GLY A 549 8.05 -11.15 49.38
CA GLY A 549 7.09 -12.10 49.96
C GLY A 549 5.75 -12.20 49.24
N THR A 550 4.83 -12.93 49.87
CA THR A 550 3.49 -13.24 49.34
C THR A 550 2.42 -13.02 50.41
N GLY A 551 1.20 -12.68 49.98
CA GLY A 551 0.04 -12.43 50.85
C GLY A 551 -1.06 -11.62 50.16
N THR A 552 -2.15 -11.36 50.85
CA THR A 552 -3.22 -10.47 50.38
C THR A 552 -2.80 -9.02 50.56
N VAL A 553 -3.07 -8.19 49.56
CA VAL A 553 -2.86 -6.74 49.62
C VAL A 553 -4.11 -5.99 49.18
N HIS A 554 -4.25 -4.77 49.68
CA HIS A 554 -5.32 -3.85 49.35
C HIS A 554 -4.86 -2.89 48.25
N LEU A 555 -5.67 -2.78 47.20
CA LEU A 555 -5.49 -1.84 46.11
C LEU A 555 -6.50 -0.70 46.26
N GLY A 556 -6.09 0.51 45.89
CA GLY A 556 -6.99 1.63 45.66
C GLY A 556 -7.09 1.87 44.17
N LEU A 557 -8.30 1.78 43.61
CA LEU A 557 -8.58 2.00 42.20
C LEU A 557 -8.88 3.47 41.95
N THR A 558 -8.40 3.99 40.83
CA THR A 558 -8.84 5.29 40.31
C THR A 558 -10.28 5.18 39.78
N GLN A 559 -10.95 6.31 39.52
CA GLN A 559 -12.26 6.28 38.87
C GLN A 559 -12.19 5.55 37.52
N SER A 560 -11.20 5.91 36.69
CA SER A 560 -10.99 5.23 35.41
C SER A 560 -10.59 3.76 35.57
N GLY A 561 -9.94 3.39 36.68
CA GLY A 561 -9.66 2.01 37.03
C GLY A 561 -10.90 1.19 37.35
N GLN A 562 -11.86 1.76 38.09
CA GLN A 562 -13.15 1.12 38.38
C GLN A 562 -13.94 0.87 37.09
N GLU A 563 -14.02 1.88 36.22
CA GLU A 563 -14.69 1.79 34.92
C GLU A 563 -13.99 0.78 33.99
N ALA A 564 -12.67 0.92 33.80
CA ALA A 564 -11.89 0.09 32.88
C ALA A 564 -11.83 -1.39 33.30
N LEU A 565 -11.83 -1.67 34.60
CA LEU A 565 -11.73 -3.04 35.13
C LEU A 565 -13.10 -3.60 35.55
N THR A 566 -14.19 -2.88 35.30
CA THR A 566 -15.56 -3.25 35.69
C THR A 566 -15.66 -3.60 37.18
N HIS A 567 -14.99 -2.82 38.02
CA HIS A 567 -14.98 -3.05 39.47
C HIS A 567 -15.73 -1.91 40.18
N PRO A 568 -16.84 -2.20 40.88
CA PRO A 568 -17.72 -1.17 41.42
C PRO A 568 -17.17 -0.46 42.67
N ASN A 569 -16.14 -1.03 43.31
CA ASN A 569 -15.59 -0.50 44.54
C ASN A 569 -14.24 0.20 44.29
N PRO A 570 -13.95 1.31 44.99
CA PRO A 570 -12.66 2.00 44.90
C PRO A 570 -11.53 1.21 45.57
N ALA A 571 -11.83 0.09 46.23
CA ALA A 571 -10.86 -0.78 46.88
C ALA A 571 -11.05 -2.24 46.44
N ALA A 572 -9.94 -2.93 46.20
CA ALA A 572 -9.93 -4.36 45.87
C ALA A 572 -8.87 -5.10 46.68
N GLU A 573 -9.20 -6.30 47.18
CA GLU A 573 -8.23 -7.22 47.73
C GLU A 573 -7.71 -8.15 46.64
N VAL A 574 -6.39 -8.27 46.53
CA VAL A 574 -5.75 -9.12 45.52
C VAL A 574 -4.58 -9.86 46.14
N HIS A 575 -4.36 -11.10 45.72
CA HIS A 575 -3.16 -11.83 46.10
C HIS A 575 -1.92 -11.21 45.45
N TYR A 576 -0.91 -10.88 46.24
CA TYR A 576 0.40 -10.46 45.77
C TYR A 576 1.43 -11.59 45.96
N ALA A 577 2.25 -11.80 44.94
CA ALA A 577 3.42 -12.65 45.02
C ALA A 577 4.55 -12.07 44.15
N GLN A 578 5.43 -11.28 44.77
CA GLN A 578 6.69 -10.78 44.20
C GLN A 578 6.55 -9.91 42.91
N GLY A 579 5.35 -9.41 42.61
CA GLY A 579 5.11 -8.54 41.46
C GLY A 579 5.90 -7.23 41.51
N PRO A 580 6.14 -6.57 40.36
CA PRO A 580 6.91 -5.34 40.30
C PRO A 580 6.19 -4.18 40.99
N LEU A 581 6.90 -3.39 41.78
CA LEU A 581 6.39 -2.11 42.27
C LEU A 581 6.56 -1.07 41.15
N LEU A 582 5.52 -0.82 40.35
CA LEU A 582 5.64 0.02 39.16
C LEU A 582 5.67 1.50 39.54
N VAL A 583 6.60 2.25 38.95
CA VAL A 583 6.68 3.71 38.98
C VAL A 583 6.89 4.24 37.57
N ARG A 584 6.69 5.54 37.34
CA ARG A 584 6.79 6.12 35.98
C ARG A 584 8.22 5.98 35.44
N GLY A 585 8.33 5.55 34.19
CA GLY A 585 9.55 5.58 33.43
C GLY A 585 9.92 7.01 33.01
N LEU A 586 11.11 7.17 32.44
CA LEU A 586 11.65 8.44 31.97
C LEU A 586 11.98 8.38 30.46
N ASP A 587 11.46 7.38 29.76
CA ASP A 587 11.70 7.22 28.33
C ASP A 587 10.81 8.22 27.57
N ALA A 588 11.42 9.16 26.85
CA ALA A 588 10.69 10.19 26.12
C ALA A 588 9.99 9.66 24.87
N GLU A 589 10.44 8.51 24.35
CA GLU A 589 9.93 7.90 23.12
C GLU A 589 8.71 7.00 23.36
N LEU A 590 8.37 6.75 24.63
CA LEU A 590 7.21 5.94 25.01
C LEU A 590 6.12 6.81 25.67
N PRO A 591 4.84 6.57 25.37
CA PRO A 591 3.75 7.29 26.00
C PRO A 591 3.71 7.05 27.51
N ALA A 592 3.24 8.05 28.26
CA ALA A 592 2.97 7.89 29.67
C ALA A 592 1.81 6.89 29.87
N TYR A 593 1.92 6.00 30.85
CA TYR A 593 0.82 5.10 31.19
C TYR A 593 -0.20 5.76 32.11
N GLU A 594 -1.42 5.23 32.06
CA GLU A 594 -2.52 5.49 32.98
C GLU A 594 -2.44 4.54 34.18
N VAL A 595 -2.68 5.06 35.39
CA VAL A 595 -2.76 4.27 36.61
C VAL A 595 -4.21 3.88 36.86
N LEU A 596 -4.49 2.57 36.91
CA LEU A 596 -5.82 2.03 37.21
C LEU A 596 -5.94 1.67 38.69
N ALA A 597 -4.85 1.18 39.29
CA ALA A 597 -4.81 0.86 40.72
C ALA A 597 -3.41 1.06 41.32
N SER A 598 -3.37 1.48 42.58
CA SER A 598 -2.14 1.61 43.38
C SER A 598 -2.23 0.78 44.66
N TYR A 599 -1.09 0.34 45.18
CA TYR A 599 -1.06 -0.38 46.47
C TYR A 599 -1.39 0.57 47.63
N GLN A 600 -2.27 0.11 48.53
CA GLN A 600 -2.62 0.80 49.78
C GLN A 600 -2.01 0.11 51.01
N SER A 601 -1.75 -1.20 50.92
CA SER A 601 -1.03 -1.96 51.94
C SER A 601 0.26 -2.55 51.36
N GLY A 602 1.22 -2.88 52.23
CA GLY A 602 2.51 -3.42 51.82
C GLY A 602 2.86 -4.77 52.43
N ILE A 603 3.74 -5.50 51.75
CA ILE A 603 4.38 -6.72 52.26
C ILE A 603 5.89 -6.47 52.36
N GLY A 604 6.44 -6.74 53.54
CA GLY A 604 7.87 -6.64 53.84
C GLY A 604 8.38 -7.92 54.50
N LYS A 605 8.68 -8.95 53.70
CA LYS A 605 9.36 -10.17 54.16
C LYS A 605 10.75 -10.25 53.50
N ARG A 606 11.62 -11.11 54.03
CA ARG A 606 12.97 -11.38 53.48
C ARG A 606 13.82 -10.12 53.29
N GLY A 607 13.81 -9.22 54.28
CA GLY A 607 14.60 -7.98 54.29
C GLY A 607 13.94 -6.79 53.59
N ALA A 608 12.80 -6.98 52.93
CA ALA A 608 12.02 -5.88 52.37
C ALA A 608 11.27 -5.09 53.44
N VAL A 609 11.18 -3.77 53.29
CA VAL A 609 10.38 -2.88 54.14
C VAL A 609 8.97 -2.76 53.55
N ALA A 610 7.93 -2.98 54.38
CA ALA A 610 6.55 -3.04 53.92
C ALA A 610 6.06 -1.69 53.38
N GLU A 611 6.46 -0.61 54.04
CA GLU A 611 6.14 0.80 53.78
C GLU A 611 6.67 1.32 52.43
N VAL A 612 7.54 0.56 51.77
CA VAL A 612 8.05 0.87 50.42
C VAL A 612 7.03 0.52 49.32
N MET A 613 6.05 -0.35 49.61
CA MET A 613 5.03 -0.79 48.65
C MET A 613 3.92 0.23 48.38
N PRO A 614 3.30 0.84 49.41
CA PRO A 614 2.16 1.72 49.20
C PRO A 614 2.47 2.86 48.24
N HIS A 615 1.45 3.32 47.53
CA HIS A 615 1.50 4.35 46.48
C HIS A 615 2.24 3.97 45.19
N THR A 616 2.94 2.84 45.14
CA THR A 616 3.40 2.30 43.85
C THR A 616 2.24 1.72 43.05
N HIS A 617 2.37 1.69 41.72
CA HIS A 617 1.26 1.33 40.85
C HIS A 617 1.15 -0.19 40.70
N ALA A 618 -0.06 -0.70 40.93
CA ALA A 618 -0.37 -2.12 40.92
C ALA A 618 -0.95 -2.58 39.57
N ILE A 619 -1.79 -1.75 38.94
CA ILE A 619 -2.37 -2.03 37.62
C ILE A 619 -2.27 -0.76 36.78
N VAL A 620 -1.66 -0.87 35.61
CA VAL A 620 -1.44 0.25 34.69
C VAL A 620 -1.76 -0.18 33.26
N ARG A 621 -2.17 0.79 32.42
CA ARG A 621 -2.35 0.55 30.98
C ARG A 621 -1.75 1.68 30.14
N SER A 622 -1.34 1.34 28.92
CA SER A 622 -0.72 2.26 27.97
C SER A 622 -0.92 1.75 26.54
N MET A 623 -0.53 2.57 25.57
CA MET A 623 -0.34 2.15 24.18
C MET A 623 1.14 1.88 23.90
N HIS A 624 1.43 1.00 22.93
CA HIS A 624 2.75 0.86 22.32
C HIS A 624 2.61 0.58 20.82
N GLY A 625 2.99 1.54 19.98
CA GLY A 625 2.53 1.56 18.59
C GLY A 625 1.00 1.60 18.56
N GLU A 626 0.38 0.68 17.81
CA GLU A 626 -1.07 0.53 17.74
C GLU A 626 -1.65 -0.38 18.83
N GLY A 627 -0.80 -1.11 19.56
CA GLY A 627 -1.20 -2.13 20.52
C GLY A 627 -1.54 -1.59 21.90
N ARG A 628 -2.38 -2.33 22.60
CA ARG A 628 -2.89 -2.03 23.95
C ARG A 628 -2.14 -2.86 24.98
N VAL A 629 -1.43 -2.20 25.90
CA VAL A 629 -0.62 -2.85 26.94
C VAL A 629 -1.27 -2.63 28.29
N ILE A 630 -1.63 -3.69 29.00
CA ILE A 630 -2.08 -3.63 30.39
C ILE A 630 -1.23 -4.56 31.24
N CYS A 631 -0.81 -4.08 32.41
CA CYS A 631 0.09 -4.80 33.30
C CYS A 631 -0.47 -4.84 34.71
N TYR A 632 -0.52 -6.05 35.26
CA TYR A 632 -0.91 -6.39 36.61
C TYR A 632 0.34 -6.80 37.36
N SER A 633 0.72 -6.03 38.38
CA SER A 633 1.73 -6.47 39.33
C SER A 633 1.23 -7.62 40.23
N PRO A 634 0.02 -7.57 40.83
CA PRO A 634 -0.51 -8.65 41.65
C PRO A 634 -1.15 -9.76 40.79
N HIS A 635 -1.75 -10.76 41.46
CA HIS A 635 -2.33 -11.96 40.84
C HIS A 635 -3.86 -12.04 41.00
N PRO A 636 -4.65 -11.23 40.27
CA PRO A 636 -6.10 -11.33 40.27
C PRO A 636 -6.63 -12.61 39.62
N GLU A 637 -5.80 -13.36 38.87
CA GLU A 637 -6.16 -14.62 38.22
C GLU A 637 -6.21 -15.84 39.16
N LYS A 638 -5.77 -15.71 40.42
CA LYS A 638 -5.83 -16.83 41.39
C LYS A 638 -7.28 -17.27 41.65
N LEU A 639 -7.44 -18.50 42.13
CA LEU A 639 -8.75 -19.14 42.30
C LEU A 639 -9.78 -18.24 43.00
N ASP A 640 -9.38 -17.65 44.13
CA ASP A 640 -10.21 -16.76 44.96
C ASP A 640 -9.94 -15.26 44.70
N GLY A 641 -9.26 -14.93 43.59
CA GLY A 641 -8.96 -13.56 43.21
C GLY A 641 -10.13 -12.88 42.49
N PRO A 642 -10.10 -11.55 42.36
CA PRO A 642 -11.08 -10.79 41.57
C PRO A 642 -10.84 -11.01 40.06
N ASN A 643 -11.20 -12.21 39.59
CA ASN A 643 -10.93 -12.72 38.24
C ASN A 643 -11.54 -11.83 37.14
N HIS A 644 -12.59 -11.06 37.45
CA HIS A 644 -13.21 -10.11 36.51
C HIS A 644 -12.25 -9.00 36.09
N LEU A 645 -11.27 -8.63 36.94
CA LEU A 645 -10.25 -7.64 36.57
C LEU A 645 -9.39 -8.11 35.39
N ILE A 646 -9.10 -9.42 35.31
CA ILE A 646 -8.38 -10.03 34.19
C ILE A 646 -9.26 -10.01 32.94
N ALA A 647 -10.50 -10.49 33.04
CA ALA A 647 -11.41 -10.53 31.90
C ALA A 647 -11.59 -9.13 31.29
N ALA A 648 -11.83 -8.10 32.11
CA ALA A 648 -11.97 -6.72 31.66
C ALA A 648 -10.70 -6.20 30.97
N GLY A 649 -9.52 -6.45 31.53
CA GLY A 649 -8.25 -6.05 30.92
C GLY A 649 -7.96 -6.76 29.61
N VAL A 650 -8.28 -8.06 29.50
CA VAL A 650 -8.11 -8.83 28.26
C VAL A 650 -9.07 -8.32 27.18
N ARG A 651 -10.33 -8.00 27.50
CA ARG A 651 -11.26 -7.36 26.53
C ARG A 651 -10.75 -6.00 26.07
N TRP A 652 -10.25 -5.19 26.99
CA TRP A 652 -9.69 -3.90 26.64
C TRP A 652 -8.47 -4.07 25.73
N ALA A 653 -7.59 -5.03 26.04
CA ALA A 653 -6.38 -5.30 25.26
C ALA A 653 -6.67 -5.92 23.88
N SER A 654 -7.75 -6.70 23.72
CA SER A 654 -8.14 -7.32 22.45
C SER A 654 -8.78 -6.37 21.44
N GLY A 655 -9.17 -5.17 21.88
CA GLY A 655 -9.87 -4.19 21.05
C GLY A 655 -11.32 -4.57 20.71
N THR A 656 -11.86 -5.64 21.30
CA THR A 656 -13.26 -6.06 21.10
C THR A 656 -14.17 -5.32 22.08
N GLY A 657 -14.96 -4.35 21.59
CA GLY A 657 -15.94 -3.62 22.39
C GLY A 657 -17.16 -4.48 22.72
N VAL A 658 -17.64 -4.41 23.97
CA VAL A 658 -18.92 -5.02 24.37
C VAL A 658 -20.05 -4.11 23.85
N GLN A 659 -20.88 -4.63 22.94
CA GLN A 659 -22.26 -4.15 22.86
C GLN A 659 -22.93 -4.43 24.21
N ALA A 660 -23.41 -3.39 24.87
CA ALA A 660 -24.18 -3.52 26.10
C ALA A 660 -25.40 -4.41 25.83
N GLY A 661 -25.37 -5.64 26.31
CA GLY A 661 -26.54 -6.52 26.35
C GLY A 661 -27.53 -5.94 27.34
N GLY A 662 -28.76 -5.72 26.88
CA GLY A 662 -29.87 -5.28 27.70
C GLY A 662 -30.25 -6.31 28.76
N GLU A 663 -30.64 -5.77 29.91
CA GLU A 663 -31.75 -6.28 30.70
C GLU A 663 -32.94 -5.33 30.53
#